data_AF-A0A6L8IUE6-F1
#
_entry.id   AF-A0A6L8IUE6-F1
#
_cell.length_a   1.000
_cell.length_b   1.000
_cell.length_c   1.000
_cell.angle_alpha   90.00
_cell.angle_beta   90.00
_cell.angle_gamma   90.00
#
_symmetry.space_group_name_H-M   'P 1'
#
loop_
_entity.id
_entity.type
_entity.pdbx_description
1 polymer ?
#
loop_
_entity_poly.entity_id
_entity_poly.type
_entity_poly.pdbx_seq_one_letter_code
_entity_poly.pdbx_strand_id
1 'polypeptide(L)'
;MLGTRERTLLLESLRPPPGYRLRRAVGTSYTLDLIALLTAPLAFTFFDAHDEDGAPVTDPVALLEALRRHAESITLFCQAGAIAVPKPEQTLLAYLEGSVVEVQPPSEEGIFHPKLWVLAFEADDRHPVYRVLCLSRNLTFARSWDTCLSLEGPLMDRQRGYGRNKPLADLLLALPGLATRAIRGELREDLERMAHEIRRVRFRPPRPFTDFRIHHFGLWRRRGWPFPAASRSLTISPYLIGSVVQKLGDEHGLDVLISRPEAFQGVVRSSGREALPETCYVLSPAADLDARDAQEEDDTDAPAEPAAADDEGELAGLHAKLFLFENGGQAHFFTGSANATTAAFGLNVEVLVELVGSKKDCGIASLLGSEDDARLDTLRSLLQEYTPSGDPDDKDDPKKELERRAERFARVLGTTRLTAKVRDADAEERWDLTLSGELPETSSGVTVKVWPATLSSEAAKGVGSPTVGPGDLDGPADRIATFNGLSFEALTGFFAFEVLVREGRHRIRHRFVVTAELVGAPENRKERLLRSLLKDRRRVLRLLLLILMDEGADVLAFVDSANQDSSVAEGFFGGWPEAALLEALLQSLSRNPNRVDEAARLIADLQKTEEGKGLLPDGLDEIWEPVWRARRAVKR
;
A
#
# COMPACT_ATOMS: atom_id res chain seq x y z
N MET A 1 -22.74 -11.84 -6.73
CA MET A 1 -22.96 -11.04 -5.51
C MET A 1 -21.76 -11.31 -4.61
N LEU A 2 -21.33 -10.38 -3.75
CA LEU A 2 -20.20 -10.61 -2.84
C LEU A 2 -20.49 -11.87 -2.00
N GLY A 3 -19.93 -13.01 -2.40
CA GLY A 3 -20.02 -14.23 -1.60
C GLY A 3 -19.16 -14.02 -0.36
N THR A 4 -19.64 -14.34 0.83
CA THR A 4 -18.84 -14.18 2.07
C THR A 4 -17.59 -15.05 2.11
N ARG A 5 -17.47 -16.01 1.18
CA ARG A 5 -16.32 -16.89 0.97
C ARG A 5 -15.47 -16.52 -0.25
N GLU A 6 -15.93 -15.60 -1.10
CA GLU A 6 -15.13 -15.10 -2.22
C GLU A 6 -14.10 -14.12 -1.69
N ARG A 7 -12.91 -14.64 -1.37
CA ARG A 7 -11.74 -13.86 -0.97
C ARG A 7 -10.89 -13.56 -2.21
N THR A 8 -10.35 -12.37 -2.28
CA THR A 8 -9.35 -12.03 -3.29
C THR A 8 -8.22 -11.31 -2.59
N LEU A 9 -7.00 -11.77 -2.79
CA LEU A 9 -5.83 -11.11 -2.24
C LEU A 9 -5.53 -9.85 -3.06
N LEU A 10 -5.06 -8.80 -2.40
CA LEU A 10 -4.68 -7.57 -3.11
C LEU A 10 -3.57 -7.85 -4.13
N LEU A 11 -2.59 -8.70 -3.77
CA LEU A 11 -1.51 -9.09 -4.68
C LEU A 11 -2.05 -9.78 -5.95
N GLU A 12 -3.02 -10.70 -5.82
CA GLU A 12 -3.68 -11.29 -6.98
C GLU A 12 -4.41 -10.25 -7.84
N SER A 13 -5.07 -9.28 -7.19
CA SER A 13 -5.78 -8.20 -7.87
C SER A 13 -4.86 -7.24 -8.64
N LEU A 14 -3.58 -7.19 -8.26
CA LEU A 14 -2.55 -6.39 -8.93
C LEU A 14 -1.92 -7.12 -10.13
N ARG A 15 -1.99 -8.46 -10.19
CA ARG A 15 -1.33 -9.27 -11.24
C ARG A 15 -1.74 -8.87 -12.66
N PRO A 16 -0.78 -8.70 -13.60
CA PRO A 16 -1.11 -8.46 -15.00
C PRO A 16 -2.00 -9.57 -15.58
N PRO A 17 -2.92 -9.25 -16.51
CA PRO A 17 -3.61 -10.28 -17.28
C PRO A 17 -2.62 -11.14 -18.08
N PRO A 18 -2.95 -12.41 -18.41
CA PRO A 18 -2.06 -13.28 -19.18
C PRO A 18 -1.60 -12.64 -20.50
N GLY A 19 -0.28 -12.63 -20.71
CA GLY A 19 0.36 -12.03 -21.90
C GLY A 19 0.49 -10.52 -21.86
N TYR A 20 0.24 -9.87 -20.71
CA TYR A 20 0.51 -8.46 -20.50
C TYR A 20 1.58 -8.26 -19.43
N ARG A 21 2.30 -7.13 -19.53
CA ARG A 21 3.24 -6.65 -18.51
C ARG A 21 2.77 -5.34 -17.90
N LEU A 22 3.23 -5.03 -16.69
CA LEU A 22 2.97 -3.74 -16.06
C LEU A 22 3.72 -2.63 -16.80
N ARG A 23 2.99 -1.59 -17.22
CA ARG A 23 3.56 -0.33 -17.71
C ARG A 23 3.67 0.70 -16.58
N ARG A 24 2.59 0.87 -15.82
CA ARG A 24 2.53 1.83 -14.70
C ARG A 24 1.45 1.43 -13.70
N ALA A 25 1.77 1.52 -12.41
CA ALA A 25 0.82 1.41 -11.31
C ALA A 25 0.81 2.72 -10.51
N VAL A 26 -0.36 3.33 -10.37
CA VAL A 26 -0.58 4.50 -9.52
C VAL A 26 -1.58 4.12 -8.45
N GLY A 27 -1.14 4.08 -7.20
CA GLY A 27 -2.00 3.81 -6.05
C GLY A 27 -2.19 5.04 -5.16
N THR A 28 -3.26 5.02 -4.37
CA THR A 28 -3.52 6.01 -3.32
C THR A 28 -3.87 5.31 -2.02
N SER A 29 -3.47 5.89 -0.89
CA SER A 29 -3.86 5.41 0.44
C SER A 29 -3.96 6.56 1.43
N TYR A 30 -4.63 6.35 2.57
CA TYR A 30 -4.54 7.29 3.69
C TYR A 30 -3.26 7.00 4.48
N THR A 31 -3.26 5.91 5.24
CA THR A 31 -2.06 5.40 5.90
C THR A 31 -1.25 4.51 4.96
N LEU A 32 0.06 4.47 5.17
CA LEU A 32 0.97 3.62 4.42
C LEU A 32 1.84 2.79 5.36
N ASP A 33 1.78 1.48 5.20
CA ASP A 33 2.83 0.57 5.69
C ASP A 33 3.84 0.32 4.56
N LEU A 34 5.08 0.78 4.77
CA LEU A 34 6.16 0.64 3.78
C LEU A 34 6.51 -0.84 3.51
N ILE A 35 6.36 -1.72 4.49
CA ILE A 35 6.61 -3.15 4.34
C ILE A 35 5.50 -3.78 3.50
N ALA A 36 4.25 -3.36 3.69
CA ALA A 36 3.16 -3.78 2.81
C ALA A 36 3.35 -3.29 1.37
N LEU A 37 3.92 -2.09 1.17
CA LEU A 37 4.27 -1.60 -0.17
C LEU A 37 5.45 -2.36 -0.80
N LEU A 38 6.42 -2.83 -0.01
CA LEU A 38 7.53 -3.65 -0.50
C LEU A 38 7.05 -4.93 -1.18
N THR A 39 5.91 -5.49 -0.78
CA THR A 39 5.37 -6.72 -1.38
C THR A 39 4.61 -6.45 -2.68
N ALA A 40 4.12 -5.23 -2.94
CA ALA A 40 3.35 -4.93 -4.14
C ALA A 40 4.09 -5.24 -5.47
N PRO A 41 5.41 -4.95 -5.63
CA PRO A 41 6.21 -5.41 -6.75
C PRO A 41 6.10 -6.91 -7.07
N LEU A 42 5.97 -7.76 -6.05
CA LEU A 42 5.85 -9.21 -6.23
C LEU A 42 4.61 -9.58 -7.03
N ALA A 43 3.53 -8.80 -6.94
CA ALA A 43 2.32 -9.05 -7.72
C ALA A 43 2.54 -8.92 -9.24
N PHE A 44 3.57 -8.19 -9.67
CA PHE A 44 3.88 -8.00 -11.09
C PHE A 44 4.90 -9.00 -11.60
N THR A 45 5.42 -9.82 -10.69
CA THR A 45 6.22 -10.99 -11.00
C THR A 45 5.35 -12.24 -10.97
N PHE A 46 5.61 -13.21 -11.86
CA PHE A 46 4.88 -14.48 -11.90
C PHE A 46 5.35 -15.47 -10.80
N PHE A 47 5.76 -14.95 -9.65
CA PHE A 47 6.21 -15.76 -8.52
C PHE A 47 4.98 -16.28 -7.77
N ASP A 48 4.55 -17.50 -8.09
CA ASP A 48 3.56 -18.25 -7.32
C ASP A 48 4.23 -18.98 -6.15
N ALA A 49 4.59 -18.25 -5.09
CA ALA A 49 4.93 -18.88 -3.81
C ALA A 49 3.94 -18.40 -2.76
N HIS A 50 3.04 -19.28 -2.36
CA HIS A 50 2.20 -19.12 -1.20
C HIS A 50 2.60 -20.20 -0.19
N ASP A 51 2.72 -19.86 1.09
CA ASP A 51 2.85 -20.87 2.14
C ASP A 51 1.52 -21.63 2.32
N GLU A 52 1.50 -22.60 3.24
CA GLU A 52 0.31 -23.43 3.53
C GLU A 52 -0.92 -22.59 3.94
N ASP A 53 -0.71 -21.34 4.41
CA ASP A 53 -1.73 -20.39 4.84
C ASP A 53 -2.12 -19.35 3.77
N GLY A 54 -1.51 -19.42 2.58
CA GLY A 54 -1.80 -18.49 1.49
C GLY A 54 -1.08 -17.15 1.58
N ALA A 55 -0.10 -16.98 2.47
CA ALA A 55 0.74 -15.80 2.54
C ALA A 55 1.89 -15.90 1.52
N PRO A 56 2.29 -14.80 0.86
CA PRO A 56 3.37 -14.82 -0.10
C PRO A 56 4.68 -15.21 0.59
N VAL A 57 5.31 -16.30 0.14
CA VAL A 57 6.66 -16.66 0.60
C VAL A 57 7.62 -15.62 0.03
N THR A 58 8.04 -14.66 0.84
CA THR A 58 9.00 -13.64 0.46
C THR A 58 10.41 -14.23 0.43
N ASP A 59 10.78 -14.90 -0.66
CA ASP A 59 12.19 -15.10 -1.00
C ASP A 59 12.86 -13.73 -1.15
N PRO A 60 13.89 -13.41 -0.34
CA PRO A 60 14.57 -12.12 -0.41
C PRO A 60 15.18 -11.81 -1.79
N VAL A 61 15.59 -12.84 -2.54
CA VAL A 61 16.18 -12.65 -3.88
C VAL A 61 15.09 -12.34 -4.92
N ALA A 62 13.96 -13.03 -4.87
CA ALA A 62 12.78 -12.73 -5.69
C ALA A 62 12.19 -11.34 -5.39
N LEU A 63 12.09 -10.96 -4.11
CA LEU A 63 11.65 -9.63 -3.69
C LEU A 63 12.60 -8.54 -4.21
N LEU A 64 13.91 -8.76 -4.09
CA LEU A 64 14.92 -7.84 -4.59
C LEU A 64 14.81 -7.65 -6.11
N GLU A 65 14.65 -8.73 -6.88
CA GLU A 65 14.46 -8.63 -8.33
C GLU A 65 13.14 -7.93 -8.70
N ALA A 66 12.04 -8.26 -8.02
CA ALA A 66 10.76 -7.58 -8.21
C ALA A 66 10.87 -6.08 -7.96
N LEU A 67 11.56 -5.68 -6.89
CA LEU A 67 11.82 -4.27 -6.57
C LEU A 67 12.66 -3.59 -7.65
N ARG A 68 13.75 -4.22 -8.10
CA ARG A 68 14.59 -3.68 -9.18
C ARG A 68 13.79 -3.44 -10.46
N ARG A 69 12.91 -4.38 -10.80
CA ARG A 69 12.16 -4.37 -12.05
C ARG A 69 10.97 -3.42 -12.03
N HIS A 70 10.26 -3.34 -10.90
CA HIS A 70 8.94 -2.70 -10.87
C HIS A 70 8.84 -1.48 -9.96
N ALA A 71 9.78 -1.24 -9.02
CA ALA A 71 9.63 -0.13 -8.06
C ALA A 71 9.44 1.23 -8.74
N GLU A 72 10.15 1.49 -9.84
CA GLU A 72 10.05 2.76 -10.57
C GLU A 72 8.75 2.92 -11.38
N SER A 73 8.10 1.79 -11.73
CA SER A 73 6.80 1.74 -12.38
C SER A 73 5.63 1.88 -11.40
N ILE A 74 5.90 1.77 -10.10
CA ILE A 74 4.90 1.87 -9.03
C ILE A 74 5.02 3.25 -8.37
N THR A 75 3.90 3.92 -8.17
CA THR A 75 3.85 5.13 -7.34
C THR A 75 2.63 5.11 -6.45
N LEU A 76 2.84 5.29 -5.15
CA LEU A 76 1.79 5.40 -4.16
C LEU A 76 1.72 6.82 -3.61
N PHE A 77 0.56 7.44 -3.71
CA PHE A 77 0.26 8.72 -3.07
C PHE A 77 -0.39 8.47 -1.71
N CYS A 78 0.19 9.00 -0.63
CA CYS A 78 -0.32 8.81 0.73
C CYS A 78 -0.45 10.13 1.48
N GLN A 79 -1.31 10.18 2.51
CA GLN A 79 -1.44 11.38 3.33
C GLN A 79 -0.09 11.70 4.00
N ALA A 80 0.32 12.96 3.91
CA ALA A 80 1.48 13.48 4.61
C ALA A 80 1.33 13.29 6.12
N GLY A 81 2.36 12.72 6.76
CA GLY A 81 2.36 12.39 8.19
C GLY A 81 1.60 11.11 8.55
N ALA A 82 1.24 10.27 7.58
CA ALA A 82 0.48 9.03 7.80
C ALA A 82 1.22 7.75 7.35
N ILE A 83 2.56 7.81 7.25
CA ILE A 83 3.39 6.63 6.97
C ILE A 83 3.79 5.99 8.30
N ALA A 84 3.53 4.70 8.47
CA ALA A 84 3.92 3.96 9.67
C ALA A 84 5.45 3.81 9.76
N VAL A 85 5.99 3.79 10.98
CA VAL A 85 7.42 3.57 11.19
C VAL A 85 7.75 2.09 10.96
N PRO A 86 8.62 1.77 9.98
CA PRO A 86 9.00 0.38 9.73
C PRO A 86 9.86 -0.18 10.87
N LYS A 87 9.98 -1.50 10.92
CA LYS A 87 11.02 -2.16 11.72
C LYS A 87 12.40 -1.64 11.27
N PRO A 88 13.41 -1.54 12.18
CA PRO A 88 14.74 -1.08 11.81
C PRO A 88 15.42 -2.05 10.81
N GLU A 89 16.54 -1.61 10.21
CA GLU A 89 17.40 -2.41 9.32
C GLU A 89 16.75 -2.85 8.00
N GLN A 90 15.66 -2.20 7.60
CA GLN A 90 14.93 -2.48 6.35
C GLN A 90 15.58 -1.81 5.13
N THR A 91 16.76 -2.32 4.73
CA THR A 91 17.58 -1.75 3.65
C THR A 91 16.89 -1.71 2.28
N LEU A 92 15.96 -2.64 2.02
CA LEU A 92 15.18 -2.69 0.77
C LEU A 92 14.27 -1.47 0.58
N LEU A 93 13.96 -0.71 1.64
CA LEU A 93 13.17 0.52 1.54
C LEU A 93 13.81 1.58 0.66
N ALA A 94 15.13 1.55 0.46
CA ALA A 94 15.83 2.44 -0.45
C ALA A 94 15.29 2.35 -1.90
N TYR A 95 14.71 1.21 -2.30
CA TYR A 95 14.08 1.05 -3.62
C TYR A 95 12.72 1.77 -3.73
N LEU A 96 12.02 2.01 -2.62
CA LEU A 96 10.69 2.62 -2.58
C LEU A 96 10.70 4.15 -2.39
N GLU A 97 11.84 4.75 -2.04
CA GLU A 97 11.95 6.21 -1.81
C GLU A 97 11.45 7.05 -3.00
N GLY A 98 11.66 6.54 -4.22
CA GLY A 98 11.18 7.16 -5.47
C GLY A 98 9.73 6.84 -5.82
N SER A 99 9.11 5.89 -5.12
CA SER A 99 7.76 5.35 -5.37
C SER A 99 6.72 5.95 -4.42
N VAL A 100 7.12 6.51 -3.28
CA VAL A 100 6.18 7.09 -2.30
C VAL A 100 6.07 8.60 -2.50
N VAL A 101 4.86 9.14 -2.59
CA VAL A 101 4.60 10.58 -2.69
C VAL A 101 3.60 10.99 -1.61
N GLU A 102 4.07 11.73 -0.62
CA GLU A 102 3.21 12.31 0.40
C GLU A 102 2.41 13.49 -0.18
N VAL A 103 1.12 13.56 0.18
CA VAL A 103 0.19 14.56 -0.32
C VAL A 103 -0.56 15.27 0.81
N GLN A 104 -0.95 16.50 0.53
CA GLN A 104 -1.84 17.30 1.34
C GLN A 104 -3.13 17.58 0.56
N PRO A 105 -4.31 17.29 1.13
CA PRO A 105 -5.57 17.62 0.48
C PRO A 105 -5.79 19.15 0.41
N PRO A 106 -6.67 19.64 -0.48
CA PRO A 106 -6.91 21.09 -0.62
C PRO A 106 -7.48 21.77 0.64
N SER A 107 -8.14 21.02 1.51
CA SER A 107 -8.65 21.49 2.80
C SER A 107 -7.64 21.16 3.89
N GLU A 108 -7.18 22.16 4.66
CA GLU A 108 -6.25 21.95 5.78
C GLU A 108 -6.86 21.10 6.90
N GLU A 109 -8.19 21.16 7.07
CA GLU A 109 -8.95 20.36 8.03
C GLU A 109 -9.30 18.95 7.50
N GLY A 110 -9.22 18.74 6.18
CA GLY A 110 -9.53 17.46 5.55
C GLY A 110 -8.32 16.51 5.50
N ILE A 111 -8.59 15.25 5.19
CA ILE A 111 -7.53 14.25 4.91
C ILE A 111 -7.62 13.75 3.46
N PHE A 112 -6.47 13.33 2.93
CA PHE A 112 -6.39 12.57 1.69
C PHE A 112 -6.66 11.10 2.02
N HIS A 113 -7.85 10.62 1.67
CA HIS A 113 -8.31 9.29 2.07
C HIS A 113 -8.71 8.33 0.92
N PRO A 114 -8.49 8.61 -0.40
CA PRO A 114 -8.84 7.64 -1.42
C PRO A 114 -7.97 6.38 -1.34
N LYS A 115 -8.56 5.20 -1.49
CA LYS A 115 -7.85 3.91 -1.58
C LYS A 115 -8.11 3.28 -2.94
N LEU A 116 -7.23 3.58 -3.89
CA LEU A 116 -7.41 3.25 -5.29
C LEU A 116 -6.11 2.71 -5.86
N TRP A 117 -6.19 1.80 -6.80
CA TRP A 117 -5.09 1.50 -7.74
C TRP A 117 -5.57 1.71 -9.17
N VAL A 118 -4.75 2.38 -9.97
CA VAL A 118 -4.91 2.47 -11.43
C VAL A 118 -3.70 1.81 -12.07
N LEU A 119 -3.95 0.72 -12.78
CA LEU A 119 -2.94 -0.13 -13.40
C LEU A 119 -3.08 0.00 -14.91
N ALA A 120 -1.97 0.31 -15.58
CA ALA A 120 -1.83 0.27 -17.02
C ALA A 120 -0.97 -0.94 -17.40
N PHE A 121 -1.52 -1.82 -18.21
CA PHE A 121 -0.87 -3.01 -18.72
C PHE A 121 -0.69 -2.90 -20.24
N GLU A 122 0.43 -3.40 -20.74
CA GLU A 122 0.76 -3.41 -22.16
C GLU A 122 1.16 -4.81 -22.63
N ALA A 123 1.00 -5.05 -23.93
CA ALA A 123 1.39 -6.27 -24.61
C ALA A 123 1.88 -5.89 -26.02
N ASP A 124 2.81 -6.66 -26.57
CA ASP A 124 3.46 -6.29 -27.84
C ASP A 124 2.52 -6.41 -29.06
N ASP A 125 1.50 -7.27 -28.99
CA ASP A 125 0.58 -7.60 -30.08
C ASP A 125 -0.89 -7.22 -29.81
N ARG A 126 -1.19 -6.54 -28.70
CA ARG A 126 -2.58 -6.24 -28.25
C ARG A 126 -2.73 -4.81 -27.76
N HIS A 127 -3.98 -4.34 -27.73
CA HIS A 127 -4.28 -3.03 -27.15
C HIS A 127 -4.00 -3.01 -25.65
N PRO A 128 -3.51 -1.88 -25.08
CA PRO A 128 -3.32 -1.73 -23.65
C PRO A 128 -4.59 -2.03 -22.86
N VAL A 129 -4.43 -2.63 -21.69
CA VAL A 129 -5.53 -2.90 -20.74
C VAL A 129 -5.32 -2.06 -19.51
N TYR A 130 -6.42 -1.52 -18.99
CA TYR A 130 -6.43 -0.80 -17.74
C TYR A 130 -7.27 -1.55 -16.72
N ARG A 131 -6.76 -1.59 -15.48
CA ARG A 131 -7.51 -2.08 -14.32
C ARG A 131 -7.55 -1.00 -13.26
N VAL A 132 -8.71 -0.85 -12.62
CA VAL A 132 -8.92 0.07 -11.51
C VAL A 132 -9.41 -0.75 -10.33
N LEU A 133 -8.69 -0.70 -9.22
CA LEU A 133 -9.10 -1.26 -7.94
C LEU A 133 -9.61 -0.12 -7.06
N CYS A 134 -10.84 -0.23 -6.56
CA CYS A 134 -11.39 0.65 -5.54
C CYS A 134 -11.54 -0.14 -4.24
N LEU A 135 -10.83 0.28 -3.20
CA LEU A 135 -10.70 -0.44 -1.94
C LEU A 135 -11.36 0.36 -0.81
N SER A 136 -11.84 -0.33 0.23
CA SER A 136 -12.26 0.33 1.48
C SER A 136 -11.19 0.34 2.57
N ARG A 137 -10.08 -0.38 2.37
CA ARG A 137 -8.95 -0.49 3.30
C ARG A 137 -7.67 0.11 2.73
N ASN A 138 -6.80 0.59 3.63
CA ASN A 138 -5.45 1.04 3.29
C ASN A 138 -4.53 -0.16 2.99
N LEU A 139 -3.35 0.12 2.43
CA LEU A 139 -2.34 -0.91 2.17
C LEU A 139 -1.63 -1.28 3.48
N THR A 140 -2.11 -2.33 4.15
CA THR A 140 -1.57 -2.85 5.42
C THR A 140 -1.68 -4.38 5.47
N PHE A 141 -1.02 -5.02 6.44
CA PHE A 141 -1.17 -6.45 6.72
C PHE A 141 -2.42 -6.81 7.55
N ALA A 142 -3.23 -5.80 7.92
CA ALA A 142 -4.43 -5.95 8.71
C ALA A 142 -5.42 -6.98 8.13
N ARG A 143 -5.79 -7.98 8.93
CA ARG A 143 -6.84 -8.96 8.60
C ARG A 143 -8.19 -8.39 9.01
N SER A 144 -8.88 -7.77 8.06
CA SER A 144 -10.17 -7.14 8.32
C SER A 144 -11.18 -7.40 7.22
N TRP A 145 -12.46 -7.33 7.59
CA TRP A 145 -13.57 -7.39 6.65
C TRP A 145 -13.64 -6.08 5.87
N ASP A 146 -13.27 -6.12 4.59
CA ASP A 146 -13.25 -4.97 3.70
C ASP A 146 -13.96 -5.25 2.36
N THR A 147 -13.87 -4.31 1.42
CA THR A 147 -14.41 -4.45 0.07
C THR A 147 -13.34 -4.08 -0.95
N CYS A 148 -13.25 -4.89 -2.01
CA CYS A 148 -12.40 -4.65 -3.17
C CYS A 148 -13.26 -4.72 -4.44
N LEU A 149 -13.31 -3.63 -5.21
CA LEU A 149 -13.94 -3.59 -6.52
C LEU A 149 -12.86 -3.50 -7.60
N SER A 150 -12.87 -4.44 -8.54
CA SER A 150 -12.02 -4.42 -9.74
C SER A 150 -12.83 -4.09 -10.99
N LEU A 151 -12.44 -3.03 -11.69
CA LEU A 151 -12.95 -2.66 -13.00
C LEU A 151 -11.82 -2.79 -14.03
N GLU A 152 -12.01 -3.65 -15.02
CA GLU A 152 -11.02 -3.88 -16.07
C GLU A 152 -11.62 -3.62 -17.46
N GLY A 153 -10.81 -3.09 -18.37
CA GLY A 153 -11.19 -2.93 -19.76
C GLY A 153 -10.03 -2.59 -20.68
N PRO A 154 -10.17 -2.91 -21.99
CA PRO A 154 -9.20 -2.49 -22.99
C PRO A 154 -9.32 -0.99 -23.29
N LEU A 155 -8.19 -0.38 -23.61
CA LEU A 155 -8.14 0.92 -24.27
C LEU A 155 -8.73 0.78 -25.67
N MET A 156 -9.74 1.59 -25.97
CA MET A 156 -10.42 1.56 -27.25
C MET A 156 -9.87 2.65 -28.18
N ASP A 157 -9.79 2.37 -29.48
CA ASP A 157 -9.51 3.39 -30.49
C ASP A 157 -10.73 4.29 -30.69
N ARG A 158 -10.77 5.40 -29.95
CA ARG A 158 -11.85 6.40 -29.98
C ARG A 158 -11.27 7.80 -29.88
N GLN A 159 -11.95 8.77 -30.48
CA GLN A 159 -11.64 10.19 -30.29
C GLN A 159 -12.32 10.76 -29.03
N ARG A 160 -13.57 10.35 -28.75
CA ARG A 160 -14.31 10.81 -27.56
C ARG A 160 -14.20 9.79 -26.44
N GLY A 161 -13.84 10.26 -25.25
CA GLY A 161 -13.82 9.45 -24.03
C GLY A 161 -15.21 9.23 -23.42
N TYR A 162 -15.36 8.15 -22.67
CA TYR A 162 -16.49 7.87 -21.81
C TYR A 162 -16.59 8.92 -20.70
N GLY A 163 -17.75 9.58 -20.58
CA GLY A 163 -17.99 10.60 -19.56
C GLY A 163 -17.86 10.06 -18.14
N ARG A 164 -18.31 8.82 -17.90
CA ARG A 164 -18.23 8.13 -16.60
C ARG A 164 -16.80 7.90 -16.07
N ASN A 165 -15.79 7.93 -16.95
CA ASN A 165 -14.38 7.78 -16.57
C ASN A 165 -13.72 9.13 -16.26
N LYS A 166 -14.41 10.26 -16.50
CA LYS A 166 -13.89 11.61 -16.23
C LYS A 166 -13.42 11.79 -14.78
N PRO A 167 -14.19 11.38 -13.75
CA PRO A 167 -13.80 11.56 -12.36
C PRO A 167 -12.44 10.93 -12.05
N LEU A 168 -12.13 9.77 -12.64
CA LEU A 168 -10.86 9.10 -12.43
C LEU A 168 -9.68 9.83 -13.10
N ALA A 169 -9.88 10.32 -14.32
CA ALA A 169 -8.88 11.14 -15.00
C ALA A 169 -8.62 12.47 -14.26
N ASP A 170 -9.68 13.10 -13.78
CA ASP A 170 -9.61 14.34 -13.02
C ASP A 170 -8.83 14.13 -11.70
N LEU A 171 -8.99 12.99 -11.03
CA LEU A 171 -8.19 12.61 -9.85
C LEU A 171 -6.71 12.44 -10.19
N LEU A 172 -6.37 11.67 -11.23
CA LEU A 172 -4.97 11.45 -11.64
C LEU A 172 -4.25 12.77 -11.96
N LEU A 173 -4.94 13.70 -12.62
CA LEU A 173 -4.40 15.04 -12.95
C LEU A 173 -4.26 15.94 -11.73
N ALA A 174 -5.02 15.71 -10.66
CA ALA A 174 -4.93 16.49 -9.43
C ALA A 174 -3.74 16.06 -8.54
N LEU A 175 -3.35 14.78 -8.56
CA LEU A 175 -2.31 14.22 -7.68
C LEU A 175 -0.99 15.03 -7.66
N PRO A 176 -0.42 15.47 -8.81
CA PRO A 176 0.79 16.29 -8.82
C PRO A 176 0.68 17.60 -8.03
N GLY A 177 -0.52 18.20 -7.99
CA GLY A 177 -0.78 19.46 -7.29
C GLY A 177 -1.00 19.28 -5.79
N LEU A 178 -1.27 18.05 -5.33
CA LEU A 178 -1.43 17.72 -3.92
C LEU A 178 -0.11 17.29 -3.26
N ALA A 179 0.92 16.96 -4.04
CA ALA A 179 2.20 16.48 -3.52
C ALA A 179 2.92 17.56 -2.68
N THR A 180 3.42 17.16 -1.51
CA THR A 180 4.18 18.05 -0.61
C THR A 180 5.55 18.42 -1.19
N ARG A 181 6.08 17.55 -2.06
CA ARG A 181 7.33 17.70 -2.81
C ARG A 181 7.11 17.70 -4.32
N ALA A 182 8.07 18.25 -5.06
CA ALA A 182 8.02 18.18 -6.51
C ALA A 182 8.08 16.72 -6.97
N ILE A 183 7.18 16.33 -7.88
CA ILE A 183 7.23 15.02 -8.52
C ILE A 183 8.17 15.03 -9.72
N ARG A 184 8.75 13.88 -10.04
CA ARG A 184 9.59 13.68 -11.24
C ARG A 184 8.81 13.99 -12.52
N GLY A 185 9.47 14.56 -13.53
CA GLY A 185 8.86 14.90 -14.83
C GLY A 185 8.21 13.68 -15.50
N GLU A 186 8.90 12.55 -15.51
CA GLU A 186 8.40 11.27 -16.05
C GLU A 186 7.09 10.83 -15.38
N LEU A 187 6.99 10.93 -14.04
CA LEU A 187 5.76 10.60 -13.31
C LEU A 187 4.62 11.54 -13.69
N ARG A 188 4.89 12.83 -13.90
CA ARG A 188 3.88 13.79 -14.37
C ARG A 188 3.36 13.40 -15.76
N GLU A 189 4.26 13.12 -16.70
CA GLU A 189 3.90 12.70 -18.06
C GLU A 189 3.11 11.40 -18.06
N ASP A 190 3.49 10.44 -17.21
CA ASP A 190 2.75 9.18 -17.04
C ASP A 190 1.35 9.40 -16.50
N LEU A 191 1.17 10.25 -15.48
CA LEU A 191 -0.14 10.60 -14.94
C LEU A 191 -1.02 11.28 -16.00
N GLU A 192 -0.47 12.22 -16.76
CA GLU A 192 -1.18 12.91 -17.84
C GLU A 192 -1.60 11.93 -18.95
N ARG A 193 -0.69 11.03 -19.34
CA ARG A 193 -0.97 9.97 -20.32
C ARG A 193 -2.05 9.02 -19.82
N MET A 194 -1.92 8.50 -18.60
CA MET A 194 -2.91 7.61 -17.99
C MET A 194 -4.28 8.31 -17.88
N ALA A 195 -4.31 9.57 -17.45
CA ALA A 195 -5.55 10.35 -17.38
C ALA A 195 -6.20 10.54 -18.76
N HIS A 196 -5.41 10.76 -19.82
CA HIS A 196 -5.92 10.85 -21.18
C HIS A 196 -6.46 9.51 -21.70
N GLU A 197 -5.71 8.43 -21.51
CA GLU A 197 -6.06 7.09 -21.99
C GLU A 197 -7.26 6.50 -21.24
N ILE A 198 -7.33 6.66 -19.92
CA ILE A 198 -8.38 6.07 -19.08
C ILE A 198 -9.77 6.59 -19.46
N ARG A 199 -9.86 7.81 -20.01
CA ARG A 199 -11.11 8.34 -20.57
C ARG A 199 -11.67 7.46 -21.69
N ARG A 200 -10.85 6.68 -22.39
CA ARG A 200 -11.25 5.85 -23.55
C ARG A 200 -11.26 4.36 -23.24
N VAL A 201 -10.99 3.97 -22.00
CA VAL A 201 -11.06 2.58 -21.57
C VAL A 201 -12.51 2.13 -21.41
N ARG A 202 -12.85 0.98 -21.99
CA ARG A 202 -14.18 0.38 -21.85
C ARG A 202 -14.22 -0.57 -20.65
N PHE A 203 -14.29 0.01 -19.45
CA PHE A 203 -14.51 -0.77 -18.23
C PHE A 203 -15.87 -1.48 -18.25
N ARG A 204 -15.92 -2.66 -17.62
CA ARG A 204 -17.15 -3.42 -17.42
C ARG A 204 -17.43 -3.58 -15.92
N PRO A 205 -18.68 -3.36 -15.46
CA PRO A 205 -19.04 -3.67 -14.09
C PRO A 205 -19.02 -5.20 -13.88
N PRO A 206 -18.71 -5.68 -12.67
CA PRO A 206 -18.82 -7.09 -12.34
C PRO A 206 -20.29 -7.53 -12.35
N ARG A 207 -20.56 -8.77 -12.78
CA ARG A 207 -21.91 -9.34 -12.67
C ARG A 207 -22.29 -9.51 -11.18
N PRO A 208 -23.58 -9.36 -10.81
CA PRO A 208 -24.75 -9.12 -11.66
C PRO A 208 -25.04 -7.63 -11.94
N PHE A 209 -24.13 -6.71 -11.59
CA PHE A 209 -24.31 -5.30 -11.89
C PHE A 209 -24.25 -5.03 -13.40
N THR A 210 -25.00 -4.03 -13.83
CA THR A 210 -25.21 -3.69 -15.25
C THR A 210 -24.65 -2.31 -15.62
N ASP A 211 -24.46 -1.43 -14.63
CA ASP A 211 -23.85 -0.13 -14.84
C ASP A 211 -22.98 0.27 -13.64
N PHE A 212 -22.14 1.29 -13.82
CA PHE A 212 -21.34 1.86 -12.74
C PHE A 212 -21.08 3.36 -12.94
N ARG A 213 -20.80 4.06 -11.85
CA ARG A 213 -20.36 5.47 -11.84
C ARG A 213 -19.26 5.68 -10.81
N ILE A 214 -18.25 6.46 -11.17
CA ILE A 214 -17.15 6.80 -10.27
C ILE A 214 -17.42 8.20 -9.71
N HIS A 215 -17.28 8.36 -8.41
CA HIS A 215 -17.42 9.61 -7.70
C HIS A 215 -16.12 9.90 -6.95
N HIS A 216 -15.65 11.15 -6.98
CA HIS A 216 -14.60 11.62 -6.08
C HIS A 216 -15.07 12.91 -5.39
N PHE A 217 -14.54 13.17 -4.21
CA PHE A 217 -14.89 14.34 -3.38
C PHE A 217 -13.63 15.10 -2.95
N GLY A 218 -13.80 16.31 -2.40
CA GLY A 218 -12.73 17.08 -1.74
C GLY A 218 -11.64 17.68 -2.63
N LEU A 219 -11.46 17.24 -3.88
CA LEU A 219 -10.47 17.84 -4.79
C LEU A 219 -10.77 19.30 -5.16
N TRP A 220 -12.05 19.63 -5.18
CA TRP A 220 -12.56 20.97 -5.44
C TRP A 220 -13.45 21.37 -4.27
N ARG A 221 -13.77 22.67 -4.11
CA ARG A 221 -14.72 23.18 -3.10
C ARG A 221 -16.20 22.73 -3.33
N ARG A 222 -16.42 21.50 -3.76
CA ARG A 222 -17.74 20.87 -3.95
C ARG A 222 -17.92 19.80 -2.88
N ARG A 223 -18.99 19.92 -2.10
CA ARG A 223 -19.42 18.89 -1.14
C ARG A 223 -19.87 17.64 -1.90
N GLY A 224 -19.57 16.47 -1.35
CA GLY A 224 -19.96 15.18 -1.89
C GLY A 224 -21.22 14.66 -1.22
N TRP A 225 -22.28 14.40 -1.98
CA TRP A 225 -23.44 13.64 -1.48
C TRP A 225 -24.11 12.94 -2.67
N PRO A 226 -23.52 11.83 -3.16
CA PRO A 226 -23.91 11.21 -4.43
C PRO A 226 -25.15 10.32 -4.31
N PHE A 227 -25.75 10.22 -3.12
CA PHE A 227 -26.74 9.19 -2.82
C PHE A 227 -28.09 9.49 -3.45
N PRO A 228 -28.71 8.49 -4.11
CA PRO A 228 -30.03 8.65 -4.71
C PRO A 228 -31.11 8.58 -3.63
N ALA A 229 -32.27 9.19 -3.90
CA ALA A 229 -33.46 8.95 -3.08
C ALA A 229 -33.81 7.45 -3.06
N ALA A 230 -34.16 6.94 -1.89
CA ALA A 230 -34.40 5.52 -1.67
C ALA A 230 -35.61 5.31 -0.74
N SER A 231 -36.32 4.20 -0.93
CA SER A 231 -37.36 3.77 0.01
C SER A 231 -36.77 3.01 1.20
N ARG A 232 -35.58 2.43 1.00
CA ARG A 232 -34.88 1.59 1.97
C ARG A 232 -33.38 1.65 1.70
N SER A 233 -32.56 1.69 2.75
CA SER A 233 -31.12 1.58 2.62
C SER A 233 -30.45 0.77 3.72
N LEU A 234 -29.26 0.25 3.41
CA LEU A 234 -28.34 -0.41 4.32
C LEU A 234 -26.99 0.30 4.25
N THR A 235 -26.39 0.59 5.40
CA THR A 235 -25.03 1.17 5.48
C THR A 235 -24.11 0.28 6.29
N ILE A 236 -22.89 0.06 5.80
CA ILE A 236 -21.77 -0.52 6.53
C ILE A 236 -20.69 0.54 6.63
N SER A 237 -20.30 0.93 7.84
CA SER A 237 -19.22 1.89 8.04
C SER A 237 -18.58 1.70 9.39
N PRO A 238 -17.24 1.59 9.49
CA PRO A 238 -16.56 1.35 10.77
C PRO A 238 -16.46 2.60 11.64
N TYR A 239 -16.70 3.79 11.07
CA TYR A 239 -16.78 5.06 11.79
C TYR A 239 -18.09 5.75 11.44
N LEU A 240 -18.75 6.33 12.44
CA LEU A 240 -20.07 6.97 12.31
C LEU A 240 -20.03 8.36 12.95
N ILE A 241 -20.77 9.30 12.36
CA ILE A 241 -21.15 10.56 13.00
C ILE A 241 -22.68 10.64 13.01
N GLY A 242 -23.28 10.92 14.17
CA GLY A 242 -24.73 10.85 14.36
C GLY A 242 -25.53 11.72 13.38
N SER A 243 -25.06 12.92 13.05
CA SER A 243 -25.73 13.78 12.06
C SER A 243 -25.75 13.21 10.63
N VAL A 244 -24.77 12.37 10.27
CA VAL A 244 -24.77 11.67 8.97
C VAL A 244 -25.72 10.48 9.00
N VAL A 245 -25.78 9.75 10.11
CA VAL A 245 -26.71 8.63 10.29
C VAL A 245 -28.16 9.15 10.26
N GLN A 246 -28.47 10.22 11.00
CA GLN A 246 -29.78 10.87 10.96
C GLN A 246 -30.15 11.31 9.55
N LYS A 247 -29.22 11.97 8.83
CA LYS A 247 -29.46 12.37 7.44
C LYS A 247 -29.75 11.19 6.51
N LEU A 248 -29.07 10.06 6.69
CA LEU A 248 -29.37 8.83 5.94
C LEU A 248 -30.74 8.26 6.30
N GLY A 249 -31.15 8.32 7.56
CA GLY A 249 -32.51 7.96 8.00
C GLY A 249 -33.58 8.85 7.36
N ASP A 250 -33.47 10.16 7.58
CA ASP A 250 -34.47 11.17 7.20
C ASP A 250 -34.63 11.30 5.68
N GLU A 251 -33.55 11.23 4.92
CA GLU A 251 -33.58 11.47 3.47
C GLU A 251 -33.51 10.19 2.62
N HIS A 252 -33.01 9.07 3.16
CA HIS A 252 -32.70 7.85 2.38
C HIS A 252 -33.21 6.54 2.99
N GLY A 253 -34.09 6.60 4.00
CA GLY A 253 -34.75 5.43 4.58
C GLY A 253 -33.77 4.38 5.11
N LEU A 254 -32.80 4.80 5.93
CA LEU A 254 -31.83 3.88 6.54
C LEU A 254 -32.53 2.88 7.47
N ASP A 255 -32.57 1.62 7.06
CA ASP A 255 -33.22 0.53 7.80
C ASP A 255 -32.21 -0.34 8.55
N VAL A 256 -31.03 -0.55 7.97
CA VAL A 256 -30.00 -1.44 8.52
C VAL A 256 -28.67 -0.72 8.59
N LEU A 257 -28.04 -0.74 9.77
CA LEU A 257 -26.71 -0.19 9.98
C LEU A 257 -25.78 -1.26 10.55
N ILE A 258 -24.62 -1.44 9.91
CA ILE A 258 -23.58 -2.38 10.34
C ILE A 258 -22.33 -1.57 10.69
N SER A 259 -21.86 -1.70 11.92
CA SER A 259 -20.75 -0.90 12.43
C SER A 259 -20.00 -1.61 13.55
N ARG A 260 -19.07 -0.90 14.19
CA ARG A 260 -18.38 -1.32 15.41
C ARG A 260 -19.18 -0.90 16.65
N PRO A 261 -19.10 -1.68 17.76
CA PRO A 261 -19.79 -1.33 19.01
C PRO A 261 -19.50 0.12 19.47
N GLU A 262 -18.25 0.56 19.39
CA GLU A 262 -17.81 1.88 19.85
C GLU A 262 -18.37 3.00 18.98
N ALA A 263 -18.55 2.75 17.68
CA ALA A 263 -19.12 3.71 16.75
C ALA A 263 -20.63 3.89 16.99
N PHE A 264 -21.37 2.81 17.31
CA PHE A 264 -22.76 2.92 17.74
C PHE A 264 -22.89 3.70 19.04
N GLN A 265 -22.06 3.39 20.04
CA GLN A 265 -22.03 4.14 21.29
C GLN A 265 -21.75 5.63 21.05
N GLY A 266 -20.81 5.97 20.17
CA GLY A 266 -20.52 7.35 19.78
C GLY A 266 -21.73 8.09 19.19
N VAL A 267 -22.55 7.42 18.37
CA VAL A 267 -23.79 7.99 17.84
C VAL A 267 -24.83 8.18 18.94
N VAL A 268 -25.06 7.18 19.79
CA VAL A 268 -26.03 7.28 20.90
C VAL A 268 -25.68 8.43 21.84
N ARG A 269 -24.38 8.59 22.16
CA ARG A 269 -23.89 9.68 23.01
C ARG A 269 -24.08 11.06 22.38
N SER A 270 -23.79 11.18 21.09
CA SER A 270 -23.78 12.50 20.41
C SER A 270 -25.13 12.91 19.83
N SER A 271 -26.04 11.97 19.55
CA SER A 271 -27.27 12.23 18.80
C SER A 271 -28.49 11.42 19.28
N GLY A 272 -28.36 10.65 20.35
CA GLY A 272 -29.47 9.86 20.92
C GLY A 272 -29.65 8.48 20.27
N ARG A 273 -30.39 7.59 20.92
CA ARG A 273 -30.69 6.23 20.41
C ARG A 273 -31.61 6.27 19.19
N GLU A 274 -32.46 7.27 19.12
CA GLU A 274 -33.38 7.58 18.02
C GLU A 274 -32.67 7.93 16.71
N ALA A 275 -31.39 8.32 16.78
CA ALA A 275 -30.57 8.54 15.58
C ALA A 275 -30.19 7.23 14.88
N LEU A 276 -30.18 6.11 15.59
CA LEU A 276 -29.88 4.79 15.03
C LEU A 276 -31.14 4.13 14.47
N PRO A 277 -31.04 3.38 13.36
CA PRO A 277 -32.18 2.64 12.85
C PRO A 277 -32.61 1.51 13.80
N GLU A 278 -33.74 0.87 13.50
CA GLU A 278 -34.24 -0.26 14.27
C GLU A 278 -33.25 -1.42 14.25
N THR A 279 -32.69 -1.75 13.09
CA THR A 279 -31.77 -2.88 12.93
C THR A 279 -30.31 -2.41 12.90
N CYS A 280 -29.55 -2.77 13.94
CA CYS A 280 -28.12 -2.53 14.03
C CYS A 280 -27.36 -3.86 14.19
N TYR A 281 -26.31 -4.08 13.40
CA TYR A 281 -25.47 -5.27 13.49
C TYR A 281 -24.01 -4.92 13.77
N VAL A 282 -23.32 -5.82 14.46
CA VAL A 282 -21.86 -5.85 14.58
C VAL A 282 -21.36 -7.19 14.02
N LEU A 283 -20.07 -7.26 13.66
CA LEU A 283 -19.47 -8.56 13.33
C LEU A 283 -19.53 -9.48 14.55
N SER A 284 -19.88 -10.75 14.32
CA SER A 284 -19.79 -11.77 15.36
C SER A 284 -18.33 -11.96 15.77
N PRO A 285 -18.00 -12.16 17.07
CA PRO A 285 -16.64 -12.50 17.50
C PRO A 285 -16.08 -13.72 16.78
N ALA A 286 -16.94 -14.68 16.42
CA ALA A 286 -16.54 -15.86 15.66
C ALA A 286 -16.19 -15.54 14.20
N ALA A 287 -16.49 -14.35 13.68
CA ALA A 287 -16.10 -13.89 12.35
C ALA A 287 -14.79 -13.09 12.36
N ASP A 288 -14.22 -12.84 13.54
CA ASP A 288 -12.88 -12.28 13.69
C ASP A 288 -11.84 -13.36 13.40
N LEU A 289 -10.93 -13.10 12.46
CA LEU A 289 -9.98 -14.10 11.97
C LEU A 289 -8.83 -14.29 12.96
N ASP A 290 -8.41 -13.22 13.63
CA ASP A 290 -7.29 -13.28 14.58
C ASP A 290 -7.71 -13.96 15.90
N ALA A 291 -9.00 -13.91 16.25
CA ALA A 291 -9.57 -14.63 17.40
C ALA A 291 -9.65 -16.16 17.17
N ARG A 292 -9.62 -16.63 15.92
CA ARG A 292 -9.64 -18.06 15.58
C ARG A 292 -8.24 -18.67 15.69
N ASP A 293 -7.21 -17.99 15.19
CA ASP A 293 -5.83 -18.47 15.25
C ASP A 293 -5.31 -18.49 16.70
N ALA A 294 -5.69 -17.49 17.52
CA ALA A 294 -5.35 -17.45 18.95
C ALA A 294 -6.02 -18.58 19.78
N GLN A 295 -7.06 -19.25 19.25
CA GLN A 295 -7.66 -20.43 19.90
C GLN A 295 -6.97 -21.75 19.50
N GLU A 296 -6.13 -21.76 18.45
CA GLU A 296 -5.40 -22.94 18.01
C GLU A 296 -3.95 -22.99 18.55
N GLU A 297 -3.39 -21.87 19.01
CA GLU A 297 -2.01 -21.78 19.54
C GLU A 297 -1.87 -21.95 21.08
N ASP A 298 -2.95 -22.19 21.83
CA ASP A 298 -2.93 -22.25 23.30
C ASP A 298 -2.35 -23.57 23.89
N ASP A 299 -1.41 -24.23 23.19
CA ASP A 299 -0.73 -25.45 23.67
C ASP A 299 0.80 -25.33 23.72
N THR A 300 1.37 -24.11 23.72
CA THR A 300 2.80 -23.90 24.00
C THR A 300 3.08 -22.82 25.05
N ASP A 301 3.50 -23.27 26.24
CA ASP A 301 3.95 -22.48 27.40
C ASP A 301 5.28 -21.72 27.10
N ALA A 302 5.23 -20.67 26.28
CA ALA A 302 6.33 -19.73 26.12
C ALA A 302 5.91 -18.31 26.57
N PRO A 303 6.65 -17.66 27.47
CA PRO A 303 6.28 -16.33 27.94
C PRO A 303 6.49 -15.30 26.84
N ALA A 304 5.39 -14.75 26.31
CA ALA A 304 5.40 -13.64 25.37
C ALA A 304 5.95 -12.37 26.05
N GLU A 305 7.06 -11.84 25.53
CA GLU A 305 7.47 -10.48 25.84
C GLU A 305 6.44 -9.49 25.29
N PRO A 306 6.11 -8.40 26.01
CA PRO A 306 5.08 -7.47 25.60
C PRO A 306 5.51 -6.70 24.35
N ALA A 307 5.02 -7.14 23.19
CA ALA A 307 4.97 -6.33 21.98
C ALA A 307 4.27 -5.00 22.29
N ALA A 308 4.75 -3.92 21.67
CA ALA A 308 4.22 -2.58 21.88
C ALA A 308 2.71 -2.54 21.56
N ALA A 309 1.89 -2.51 22.62
CA ALA A 309 0.45 -2.72 22.61
C ALA A 309 -0.40 -1.59 22.01
N ASP A 310 0.10 -0.83 21.03
CA ASP A 310 -0.60 0.35 20.51
C ASP A 310 -1.04 0.23 19.02
N ASP A 311 -0.64 -0.80 18.26
CA ASP A 311 -0.99 -0.91 16.82
C ASP A 311 -1.89 -2.11 16.45
N GLU A 312 -1.93 -3.19 17.24
CA GLU A 312 -2.64 -4.43 16.84
C GLU A 312 -4.18 -4.34 16.99
N GLY A 313 -4.69 -3.51 17.91
CA GLY A 313 -6.13 -3.42 18.19
C GLY A 313 -6.99 -2.71 17.14
N GLU A 314 -6.40 -1.88 16.26
CA GLU A 314 -7.14 -1.18 15.19
C GLU A 314 -7.14 -1.93 13.85
N LEU A 315 -6.34 -2.99 13.74
CA LEU A 315 -6.10 -3.72 12.48
C LEU A 315 -7.04 -4.93 12.30
N ALA A 316 -7.66 -5.43 13.36
CA ALA A 316 -8.66 -6.50 13.30
C ALA A 316 -10.10 -5.96 13.22
N GLY A 317 -11.01 -6.69 12.56
CA GLY A 317 -12.46 -6.39 12.55
C GLY A 317 -13.00 -5.74 11.28
N LEU A 318 -13.95 -4.79 11.42
CA LEU A 318 -14.70 -4.21 10.29
C LEU A 318 -13.96 -3.01 9.67
N HIS A 319 -13.68 -3.07 8.37
CA HIS A 319 -13.15 -1.95 7.57
C HIS A 319 -13.97 -1.67 6.29
N ALA A 320 -15.02 -2.45 6.02
CA ALA A 320 -15.90 -2.26 4.87
C ALA A 320 -16.68 -0.95 4.95
N LYS A 321 -16.77 -0.25 3.82
CA LYS A 321 -17.48 1.03 3.66
C LYS A 321 -18.43 0.88 2.48
N LEU A 322 -19.71 0.73 2.79
CA LEU A 322 -20.72 0.30 1.84
C LEU A 322 -22.02 1.04 2.10
N PHE A 323 -22.63 1.61 1.06
CA PHE A 323 -23.97 2.19 1.12
C PHE A 323 -24.84 1.56 0.04
N LEU A 324 -25.94 0.94 0.43
CA LEU A 324 -26.86 0.24 -0.47
C LEU A 324 -28.22 0.89 -0.40
N PHE A 325 -28.73 1.34 -1.55
CA PHE A 325 -30.02 2.02 -1.66
C PHE A 325 -30.95 1.25 -2.59
N GLU A 326 -32.17 0.99 -2.16
CA GLU A 326 -33.21 0.36 -2.95
C GLU A 326 -34.27 1.38 -3.36
N ASN A 327 -34.57 1.43 -4.66
CA ASN A 327 -35.68 2.23 -5.17
C ASN A 327 -36.36 1.49 -6.33
N GLY A 328 -37.64 1.17 -6.15
CA GLY A 328 -38.40 0.36 -7.09
C GLY A 328 -37.73 -1.00 -7.35
N GLY A 329 -37.48 -1.30 -8.63
CA GLY A 329 -36.83 -2.54 -9.06
C GLY A 329 -35.30 -2.50 -9.11
N GLN A 330 -34.67 -1.38 -8.71
CA GLN A 330 -33.22 -1.18 -8.81
C GLN A 330 -32.55 -1.09 -7.42
N ALA A 331 -31.29 -1.51 -7.37
CA ALA A 331 -30.40 -1.33 -6.23
C ALA A 331 -29.14 -0.57 -6.66
N HIS A 332 -28.74 0.40 -5.85
CA HIS A 332 -27.54 1.21 -6.02
C HIS A 332 -26.56 0.91 -4.89
N PHE A 333 -25.42 0.34 -5.25
CA PHE A 333 -24.42 -0.13 -4.31
C PHE A 333 -23.17 0.75 -4.41
N PHE A 334 -22.82 1.43 -3.33
CA PHE A 334 -21.64 2.30 -3.25
C PHE A 334 -20.58 1.62 -2.40
N THR A 335 -19.34 1.57 -2.90
CA THR A 335 -18.16 1.09 -2.15
C THR A 335 -16.96 2.00 -2.43
N GLY A 336 -16.05 2.10 -1.48
CA GLY A 336 -14.81 2.86 -1.61
C GLY A 336 -14.31 3.37 -0.26
N SER A 337 -13.75 4.57 -0.23
CA SER A 337 -13.00 5.05 0.92
C SER A 337 -13.81 5.82 1.96
N ALA A 338 -15.01 6.29 1.62
CA ALA A 338 -15.79 7.19 2.47
C ALA A 338 -16.47 6.46 3.64
N ASN A 339 -16.18 6.91 4.87
CA ASN A 339 -16.95 6.54 6.05
C ASN A 339 -18.27 7.35 6.12
N ALA A 340 -19.22 6.90 6.93
CA ALA A 340 -20.44 7.66 7.26
C ALA A 340 -20.14 8.79 8.28
N THR A 341 -19.29 9.73 7.88
CA THR A 341 -18.85 10.88 8.69
C THR A 341 -18.98 12.19 7.92
N THR A 342 -19.13 13.31 8.63
CA THR A 342 -19.23 14.64 8.00
C THR A 342 -17.97 14.99 7.21
N ALA A 343 -16.80 14.59 7.69
CA ALA A 343 -15.52 14.82 7.03
C ALA A 343 -15.45 14.14 5.66
N ALA A 344 -15.91 12.88 5.53
CA ALA A 344 -15.87 12.13 4.27
C ALA A 344 -16.66 12.81 3.14
N PHE A 345 -17.77 13.47 3.48
CA PHE A 345 -18.69 14.09 2.52
C PHE A 345 -18.52 15.63 2.41
N GLY A 346 -17.66 16.23 3.23
CA GLY A 346 -17.50 17.68 3.33
C GLY A 346 -16.09 18.22 3.22
N LEU A 347 -15.08 17.47 3.70
CA LEU A 347 -13.71 17.96 3.89
C LEU A 347 -12.65 17.10 3.19
N ASN A 348 -12.80 15.78 3.28
CA ASN A 348 -11.80 14.82 2.81
C ASN A 348 -11.80 14.71 1.28
N VAL A 349 -10.64 14.33 0.75
CA VAL A 349 -10.56 13.74 -0.58
C VAL A 349 -10.92 12.26 -0.43
N GLU A 350 -11.97 11.83 -1.11
CA GLU A 350 -12.53 10.47 -1.03
C GLU A 350 -12.93 9.99 -2.43
N VAL A 351 -13.04 8.67 -2.60
CA VAL A 351 -13.56 8.03 -3.82
C VAL A 351 -14.64 7.02 -3.44
N LEU A 352 -15.74 7.03 -4.19
CA LEU A 352 -16.78 6.01 -4.17
C LEU A 352 -17.06 5.54 -5.59
N VAL A 353 -17.35 4.26 -5.75
CA VAL A 353 -17.90 3.70 -6.99
C VAL A 353 -19.30 3.19 -6.73
N GLU A 354 -20.25 3.72 -7.49
CA GLU A 354 -21.63 3.27 -7.56
C GLU A 354 -21.73 2.13 -8.58
N LEU A 355 -22.36 1.02 -8.18
CA LEU A 355 -22.75 -0.09 -9.04
C LEU A 355 -24.28 -0.19 -9.06
N VAL A 356 -24.85 -0.40 -10.25
CA VAL A 356 -26.32 -0.45 -10.42
C VAL A 356 -26.73 -1.84 -10.90
N GLY A 357 -27.70 -2.43 -10.22
CA GLY A 357 -28.23 -3.75 -10.55
C GLY A 357 -29.71 -3.89 -10.25
N SER A 358 -30.27 -5.07 -10.54
CA SER A 358 -31.65 -5.38 -10.15
C SER A 358 -31.74 -5.51 -8.63
N LYS A 359 -32.83 -5.03 -8.02
CA LYS A 359 -33.07 -5.23 -6.58
C LYS A 359 -33.09 -6.71 -6.20
N LYS A 360 -33.58 -7.58 -7.11
CA LYS A 360 -33.64 -9.03 -6.89
C LYS A 360 -32.25 -9.66 -6.70
N ASP A 361 -31.25 -9.19 -7.44
CA ASP A 361 -29.92 -9.82 -7.45
C ASP A 361 -28.87 -9.03 -6.65
N CYS A 362 -29.11 -7.74 -6.40
CA CYS A 362 -28.18 -6.81 -5.77
C CYS A 362 -28.75 -6.10 -4.52
N GLY A 363 -30.01 -6.38 -4.14
CA GLY A 363 -30.68 -5.71 -3.04
C GLY A 363 -30.23 -6.17 -1.65
N ILE A 364 -30.80 -5.53 -0.62
CA ILE A 364 -30.51 -5.76 0.80
C ILE A 364 -30.83 -7.20 1.18
N ALA A 365 -31.97 -7.71 0.71
CA ALA A 365 -32.39 -9.09 0.96
C ALA A 365 -31.39 -10.11 0.37
N SER A 366 -30.83 -9.83 -0.79
CA SER A 366 -29.84 -10.71 -1.42
C SER A 366 -28.49 -10.67 -0.67
N LEU A 367 -28.15 -9.54 -0.05
CA LEU A 367 -26.89 -9.36 0.69
C LEU A 367 -26.95 -10.03 2.07
N LEU A 368 -28.05 -9.83 2.79
CA LEU A 368 -28.25 -10.37 4.13
C LEU A 368 -28.82 -11.81 4.12
N GLY A 369 -29.46 -12.25 3.04
CA GLY A 369 -30.20 -13.52 3.03
C GLY A 369 -31.48 -13.48 3.86
N SER A 370 -32.18 -14.62 3.94
CA SER A 370 -33.33 -14.82 4.84
C SER A 370 -32.93 -15.54 6.13
N GLU A 371 -33.75 -15.41 7.18
CA GLU A 371 -33.56 -16.10 8.46
C GLU A 371 -33.59 -17.62 8.33
N ASP A 372 -34.39 -18.14 7.39
CA ASP A 372 -34.56 -19.57 7.12
C ASP A 372 -33.55 -20.11 6.09
N ASP A 373 -32.61 -19.28 5.61
CA ASP A 373 -31.64 -19.73 4.61
C ASP A 373 -30.53 -20.54 5.30
N ALA A 374 -30.57 -21.87 5.14
CA ALA A 374 -29.53 -22.78 5.66
C ALA A 374 -28.15 -22.57 4.99
N ARG A 375 -28.03 -21.63 4.04
CA ARG A 375 -26.80 -21.32 3.31
C ARG A 375 -25.95 -20.33 4.12
N LEU A 376 -24.80 -20.79 4.59
CA LEU A 376 -23.78 -20.02 5.33
C LEU A 376 -23.05 -18.94 4.49
N ASP A 377 -23.53 -18.63 3.27
CA ASP A 377 -22.79 -17.84 2.27
C ASP A 377 -23.23 -16.36 2.20
N THR A 378 -24.12 -15.91 3.10
CA THR A 378 -24.64 -14.53 3.15
C THR A 378 -23.98 -13.72 4.26
N LEU A 379 -23.99 -12.39 4.14
CA LEU A 379 -23.32 -11.53 5.13
C LEU A 379 -23.88 -11.71 6.54
N ARG A 380 -25.17 -12.01 6.67
CA ARG A 380 -25.83 -12.18 7.97
C ARG A 380 -25.24 -13.30 8.81
N SER A 381 -24.66 -14.35 8.22
CA SER A 381 -24.02 -15.43 8.97
C SER A 381 -22.79 -14.97 9.78
N LEU A 382 -22.25 -13.79 9.47
CA LEU A 382 -21.09 -13.18 10.10
C LEU A 382 -21.48 -12.07 11.09
N LEU A 383 -22.78 -11.78 11.22
CA LEU A 383 -23.30 -10.66 11.98
C LEU A 383 -24.04 -11.16 13.22
N GLN A 384 -24.01 -10.33 14.26
CA GLN A 384 -24.90 -10.45 15.42
C GLN A 384 -25.58 -9.10 15.66
N GLU A 385 -26.81 -9.15 16.17
CA GLU A 385 -27.55 -7.94 16.48
C GLU A 385 -26.86 -7.16 17.61
N TYR A 386 -26.72 -5.86 17.42
CA TYR A 386 -26.10 -4.99 18.41
C TYR A 386 -27.03 -4.85 19.62
N THR A 387 -26.63 -5.46 20.72
CA THR A 387 -27.26 -5.21 22.02
C THR A 387 -26.45 -4.14 22.74
N PRO A 388 -27.06 -3.01 23.15
CA PRO A 388 -26.36 -2.01 23.96
C PRO A 388 -25.87 -2.66 25.26
N SER A 389 -24.56 -2.90 25.35
CA SER A 389 -23.93 -3.20 26.63
C SER A 389 -23.97 -1.94 27.50
N GLY A 390 -24.27 -2.09 28.79
CA GLY A 390 -24.34 -0.97 29.73
C GLY A 390 -23.10 -0.09 29.65
N ASP A 391 -23.30 1.23 29.81
CA ASP A 391 -22.31 2.29 29.56
C ASP A 391 -20.89 1.88 30.00
N PRO A 392 -19.96 1.63 29.04
CA PRO A 392 -18.56 1.88 29.34
C PRO A 392 -18.45 3.39 29.56
N ASP A 393 -18.06 3.75 30.78
CA ASP A 393 -17.85 5.12 31.25
C ASP A 393 -16.67 5.75 30.49
N ASP A 394 -16.91 6.09 29.23
CA ASP A 394 -15.95 6.68 28.30
C ASP A 394 -16.43 8.11 27.95
N LYS A 395 -16.75 8.86 29.01
CA LYS A 395 -16.89 10.32 28.95
C LYS A 395 -15.55 10.91 28.56
N ASP A 396 -15.53 11.71 27.49
CA ASP A 396 -14.41 12.59 27.09
C ASP A 396 -13.06 12.08 27.59
N ASP A 397 -12.63 10.89 27.13
CA ASP A 397 -11.33 10.37 27.55
C ASP A 397 -10.29 11.41 27.12
N PRO A 398 -9.65 12.12 28.07
CA PRO A 398 -8.66 13.15 27.74
C PRO A 398 -7.53 12.56 26.89
N LYS A 399 -7.34 11.23 26.94
CA LYS A 399 -6.43 10.50 26.05
C LYS A 399 -6.82 10.63 24.57
N LYS A 400 -8.10 10.50 24.20
CA LYS A 400 -8.57 10.57 22.80
C LYS A 400 -8.38 11.96 22.19
N GLU A 401 -8.59 13.03 22.96
CA GLU A 401 -8.31 14.38 22.43
C GLU A 401 -6.80 14.62 22.30
N LEU A 402 -5.99 14.06 23.20
CA LEU A 402 -4.53 14.11 23.06
C LEU A 402 -4.03 13.32 21.84
N GLU A 403 -4.63 12.17 21.54
CA GLU A 403 -4.37 11.39 20.31
C GLU A 403 -4.68 12.22 19.07
N ARG A 404 -5.87 12.81 18.98
CA ARG A 404 -6.23 13.71 17.87
C ARG A 404 -5.29 14.90 17.76
N ARG A 405 -4.85 15.48 18.89
CA ARG A 405 -3.88 16.58 18.89
C ARG A 405 -2.52 16.14 18.37
N ALA A 406 -2.05 14.94 18.75
CA ALA A 406 -0.80 14.37 18.25
C ALA A 406 -0.87 14.10 16.74
N GLU A 407 -1.96 13.51 16.25
CA GLU A 407 -2.21 13.25 14.83
C GLU A 407 -2.31 14.54 14.00
N ARG A 408 -3.00 15.58 14.52
CA ARG A 408 -3.07 16.89 13.86
C ARG A 408 -1.68 17.50 13.72
N PHE A 409 -0.86 17.43 14.77
CA PHE A 409 0.52 17.94 14.71
C PHE A 409 1.38 17.12 13.74
N ALA A 410 1.24 15.79 13.73
CA ALA A 410 1.94 14.90 12.80
C ALA A 410 1.58 15.20 11.33
N ARG A 411 0.30 15.44 11.03
CA ARG A 411 -0.15 15.87 9.69
C ARG A 411 0.51 17.17 9.26
N VAL A 412 0.56 18.17 10.13
CA VAL A 412 1.22 19.46 9.82
C VAL A 412 2.71 19.25 9.59
N LEU A 413 3.39 18.52 10.49
CA LEU A 413 4.82 18.22 10.35
C LEU A 413 5.11 17.44 9.07
N GLY A 414 4.29 16.47 8.69
CA GLY A 414 4.46 15.69 7.47
C GLY A 414 4.37 16.51 6.17
N THR A 415 3.78 17.71 6.22
CA THR A 415 3.75 18.62 5.06
C THR A 415 5.02 19.45 4.88
N THR A 416 5.95 19.38 5.84
CA THR A 416 7.21 20.13 5.79
C THR A 416 8.12 19.60 4.68
N ARG A 417 8.85 20.51 4.05
CA ARG A 417 9.85 20.16 3.03
C ARG A 417 11.18 19.93 3.72
N LEU A 418 11.57 18.67 3.82
CA LEU A 418 12.81 18.26 4.46
C LEU A 418 13.87 17.91 3.41
N THR A 419 15.12 18.30 3.68
CA THR A 419 16.29 17.90 2.90
C THR A 419 17.25 17.14 3.79
N ALA A 420 17.74 16.00 3.32
CA ALA A 420 18.74 15.19 3.99
C ALA A 420 20.04 15.21 3.15
N LYS A 421 21.05 15.92 3.64
CA LYS A 421 22.35 16.04 2.96
C LYS A 421 23.31 14.99 3.48
N VAL A 422 23.88 14.21 2.56
CA VAL A 422 24.91 13.21 2.82
C VAL A 422 26.28 13.82 2.56
N ARG A 423 27.24 13.59 3.45
CA ARG A 423 28.65 13.94 3.26
C ARG A 423 29.53 12.76 3.64
N ASP A 424 30.62 12.56 2.92
CA ASP A 424 31.65 11.60 3.32
C ASP A 424 32.31 12.10 4.61
N ALA A 425 32.30 11.27 5.65
CA ALA A 425 32.84 11.59 6.97
C ALA A 425 34.33 11.24 7.08
N ASP A 426 34.73 10.11 6.48
CA ASP A 426 36.09 9.60 6.52
C ASP A 426 36.44 8.69 5.32
N ALA A 427 37.66 8.14 5.33
CA ALA A 427 38.16 7.21 4.31
C ALA A 427 37.69 5.76 4.51
N GLU A 428 36.97 5.45 5.59
CA GLU A 428 36.46 4.12 5.93
C GLU A 428 35.03 3.89 5.43
N GLU A 429 34.60 4.66 4.43
CA GLU A 429 33.24 4.64 3.90
C GLU A 429 32.19 4.87 5.00
N ARG A 430 32.37 5.91 5.83
CA ARG A 430 31.33 6.40 6.74
C ARG A 430 30.75 7.71 6.25
N TRP A 431 29.48 7.95 6.56
CA TRP A 431 28.75 9.12 6.08
C TRP A 431 28.10 9.91 7.20
N ASP A 432 28.13 11.24 7.08
CA ASP A 432 27.35 12.13 7.91
C ASP A 432 26.05 12.50 7.18
N LEU A 433 24.93 12.36 7.89
CA LEU A 433 23.59 12.66 7.37
C LEU A 433 22.98 13.82 8.15
N THR A 434 22.83 14.97 7.49
CA THR A 434 22.24 16.18 8.07
C THR A 434 20.83 16.39 7.55
N LEU A 435 19.84 16.36 8.43
CA LEU A 435 18.44 16.70 8.14
C LEU A 435 18.23 18.20 8.38
N SER A 436 17.61 18.89 7.43
CA SER A 436 17.29 20.32 7.51
C SER A 436 15.90 20.61 6.94
N GLY A 437 15.27 21.66 7.45
CA GLY A 437 13.95 22.12 7.02
C GLY A 437 13.25 22.96 8.09
N GLU A 438 12.17 23.61 7.69
CA GLU A 438 11.35 24.42 8.60
C GLU A 438 10.25 23.56 9.23
N LEU A 439 10.36 23.33 10.53
CA LEU A 439 9.37 22.57 11.29
C LEU A 439 8.29 23.49 11.87
N PRO A 440 7.05 23.01 12.05
CA PRO A 440 6.00 23.80 12.67
C PRO A 440 6.35 24.14 14.12
N GLU A 441 5.88 25.30 14.59
CA GLU A 441 6.06 25.71 15.99
C GLU A 441 5.49 24.67 16.96
N THR A 442 6.32 24.25 17.91
CA THR A 442 5.91 23.31 18.96
C THR A 442 5.24 24.06 20.10
N SER A 443 3.94 23.82 20.30
CA SER A 443 3.22 24.31 21.49
C SER A 443 3.75 23.71 22.79
N SER A 444 3.47 24.34 23.93
CA SER A 444 3.81 23.80 25.25
C SER A 444 3.25 22.39 25.45
N GLY A 445 4.09 21.47 25.93
CA GLY A 445 3.71 20.06 26.16
C GLY A 445 3.92 19.14 24.97
N VAL A 446 4.42 19.64 23.83
CA VAL A 446 4.82 18.83 22.67
C VAL A 446 6.34 18.69 22.63
N THR A 447 6.84 17.47 22.46
CA THR A 447 8.26 17.18 22.21
C THR A 447 8.40 16.34 20.96
N VAL A 448 9.39 16.67 20.12
CA VAL A 448 9.62 15.99 18.85
C VAL A 448 11.02 15.39 18.84
N LYS A 449 11.11 14.13 18.42
CA LYS A 449 12.37 13.45 18.12
C LYS A 449 12.38 12.94 16.69
N VAL A 450 13.57 12.79 16.11
CA VAL A 450 13.76 12.31 14.73
C VAL A 450 14.95 11.36 14.61
N TRP A 451 14.86 10.37 13.72
CA TRP A 451 15.95 9.48 13.32
C TRP A 451 15.74 8.95 11.88
N PRO A 452 16.81 8.51 11.18
CA PRO A 452 16.68 7.78 9.92
C PRO A 452 15.90 6.47 10.14
N ALA A 453 14.91 6.18 9.29
CA ALA A 453 14.01 5.04 9.46
C ALA A 453 14.70 3.66 9.33
N THR A 454 15.93 3.64 8.80
CA THR A 454 16.82 2.47 8.75
C THR A 454 17.43 2.13 10.11
N LEU A 455 17.45 3.06 11.06
CA LEU A 455 18.00 2.89 12.40
C LEU A 455 16.90 2.66 13.45
N SER A 456 17.29 2.12 14.61
CA SER A 456 16.40 2.00 15.76
C SER A 456 16.10 3.38 16.38
N SER A 457 15.02 3.47 17.15
CA SER A 457 14.65 4.70 17.87
C SER A 457 15.66 5.13 18.94
N GLU A 458 16.68 4.31 19.23
CA GLU A 458 17.78 4.68 20.13
C GLU A 458 18.69 5.76 19.52
N ALA A 459 18.74 5.83 18.18
CA ALA A 459 19.45 6.89 17.47
C ALA A 459 18.70 8.24 17.48
N ALA A 460 17.50 8.31 18.04
CA ALA A 460 16.63 9.48 18.00
C ALA A 460 17.25 10.72 18.64
N LYS A 461 17.23 11.82 17.89
CA LYS A 461 17.69 13.14 18.34
C LYS A 461 16.50 14.06 18.57
N GLY A 462 16.53 14.83 19.65
CA GLY A 462 15.51 15.85 19.93
C GLY A 462 15.63 17.03 18.98
N VAL A 463 14.51 17.45 18.41
CA VAL A 463 14.43 18.67 17.59
C VAL A 463 14.67 19.89 18.48
N GLY A 464 15.54 20.82 18.04
CA GLY A 464 15.84 22.04 18.79
C GLY A 464 16.83 21.87 19.95
N SER A 465 17.43 20.68 20.12
CA SER A 465 18.60 20.54 21.00
C SER A 465 19.81 21.19 20.31
N PRO A 466 20.56 22.09 20.98
CA PRO A 466 21.78 22.65 20.41
C PRO A 466 22.81 21.53 20.23
N THR A 467 22.84 20.94 19.04
CA THR A 467 23.94 20.09 18.57
C THR A 467 25.05 21.00 18.07
N VAL A 468 25.48 21.96 18.90
CA VAL A 468 26.67 22.75 18.62
C VAL A 468 27.84 21.96 19.18
N GLY A 469 28.41 21.09 18.35
CA GLY A 469 29.80 20.68 18.55
C GLY A 469 30.69 21.92 18.40
N PRO A 470 31.81 22.03 19.14
CA PRO A 470 32.75 23.12 18.95
C PRO A 470 33.37 23.02 17.55
N GLY A 471 32.81 23.76 16.58
CA GLY A 471 33.20 23.74 15.17
C GLY A 471 32.09 24.13 14.18
N ASP A 472 30.81 24.01 14.55
CA ASP A 472 29.65 24.16 13.65
C ASP A 472 29.09 25.60 13.54
N LEU A 473 29.95 26.61 13.40
CA LEU A 473 29.50 28.00 13.22
C LEU A 473 28.95 28.29 11.79
N ASP A 474 29.10 27.35 10.86
CA ASP A 474 28.66 27.45 9.45
C ASP A 474 27.48 26.49 9.09
N GLY A 475 26.78 25.96 10.09
CA GLY A 475 25.60 25.11 9.86
C GLY A 475 24.41 25.90 9.29
N PRO A 476 23.56 25.30 8.43
CA PRO A 476 22.31 25.93 7.99
C PRO A 476 21.44 26.33 9.19
N ALA A 477 20.84 27.52 9.17
CA ALA A 477 19.99 28.01 10.25
C ALA A 477 18.75 27.13 10.51
N ASP A 478 18.38 26.29 9.53
CA ASP A 478 17.26 25.36 9.50
C ASP A 478 17.67 23.90 9.80
N ARG A 479 18.85 23.67 10.39
CA ARG A 479 19.30 22.31 10.74
C ARG A 479 18.44 21.70 11.85
N ILE A 480 17.91 20.50 11.60
CA ILE A 480 17.06 19.76 12.55
C ILE A 480 17.90 18.76 13.36
N ALA A 481 18.69 17.93 12.70
CA ALA A 481 19.51 16.90 13.32
C ALA A 481 20.69 16.50 12.41
N THR A 482 21.76 15.96 12.99
CA THR A 482 22.87 15.36 12.23
C THR A 482 23.21 14.00 12.81
N PHE A 483 23.36 12.98 11.98
CA PHE A 483 23.73 11.62 12.36
C PHE A 483 25.10 11.33 11.76
N ASN A 484 26.10 11.14 12.64
CA ASN A 484 27.49 11.06 12.21
C ASN A 484 27.93 9.63 12.04
N GLY A 485 28.87 9.43 11.12
CA GLY A 485 29.53 8.16 10.89
C GLY A 485 28.54 7.03 10.70
N LEU A 486 27.55 7.20 9.82
CA LEU A 486 26.61 6.17 9.44
C LEU A 486 27.26 5.17 8.47
N SER A 487 26.76 3.94 8.48
CA SER A 487 27.05 2.99 7.40
C SER A 487 26.24 3.35 6.15
N PHE A 488 26.54 2.66 5.06
CA PHE A 488 25.93 2.92 3.77
C PHE A 488 24.44 2.55 3.77
N GLU A 489 24.15 1.42 4.40
CA GLU A 489 22.83 0.83 4.57
C GLU A 489 21.91 1.71 5.42
N ALA A 490 22.50 2.54 6.28
CA ALA A 490 21.77 3.48 7.11
C ALA A 490 21.34 4.75 6.35
N LEU A 491 21.89 5.03 5.16
CA LEU A 491 21.50 6.20 4.37
C LEU A 491 20.12 6.04 3.76
N THR A 492 19.20 6.92 4.16
CA THR A 492 17.80 6.86 3.72
C THR A 492 17.19 8.26 3.57
N GLY A 493 16.25 8.38 2.64
CA GLY A 493 15.35 9.53 2.55
C GLY A 493 14.17 9.46 3.52
N PHE A 494 13.93 8.33 4.18
CA PHE A 494 12.84 8.16 5.14
C PHE A 494 13.30 8.50 6.56
N PHE A 495 12.64 9.48 7.20
CA PHE A 495 12.92 9.88 8.58
C PHE A 495 11.72 9.60 9.46
N ALA A 496 11.93 8.82 10.52
CA ALA A 496 10.92 8.56 11.52
C ALA A 496 10.90 9.71 12.54
N PHE A 497 9.70 10.16 12.88
CA PHE A 497 9.41 11.17 13.88
C PHE A 497 8.64 10.55 15.04
N GLU A 498 8.95 10.99 16.25
CA GLU A 498 8.16 10.72 17.45
C GLU A 498 7.65 12.05 18.01
N VAL A 499 6.33 12.19 18.08
CA VAL A 499 5.64 13.32 18.72
C VAL A 499 5.10 12.83 20.05
N LEU A 500 5.60 13.43 21.13
CA LEU A 500 5.11 13.20 22.48
C LEU A 500 4.26 14.41 22.90
N VAL A 501 2.96 14.21 23.08
CA VAL A 501 2.04 15.23 23.59
C VAL A 501 1.73 14.92 25.05
N ARG A 502 1.85 15.93 25.92
CA ARG A 502 1.63 15.82 27.37
C ARG A 502 0.65 16.87 27.85
N GLU A 503 -0.35 16.44 28.60
CA GLU A 503 -1.29 17.32 29.29
C GLU A 503 -1.69 16.70 30.64
N GLY A 504 -1.38 17.40 31.73
CA GLY A 504 -1.54 16.88 33.09
C GLY A 504 -0.78 15.55 33.28
N ARG A 505 -1.53 14.50 33.63
CA ARG A 505 -1.00 13.13 33.84
C ARG A 505 -0.96 12.29 32.57
N HIS A 506 -1.61 12.73 31.50
CA HIS A 506 -1.77 11.97 30.27
C HIS A 506 -0.60 12.27 29.32
N ARG A 507 -0.11 11.22 28.66
CA ARG A 507 0.92 11.32 27.63
C ARG A 507 0.53 10.45 26.45
N ILE A 508 0.61 11.00 25.25
CA ILE A 508 0.42 10.28 24.00
C ILE A 508 1.69 10.35 23.20
N ARG A 509 2.12 9.19 22.72
CA ARG A 509 3.20 9.07 21.75
C ARG A 509 2.57 8.73 20.41
N HIS A 510 2.91 9.50 19.39
CA HIS A 510 2.53 9.23 18.01
C HIS A 510 3.79 9.19 17.15
N ARG A 511 3.92 8.17 16.30
CA ARG A 511 5.10 7.94 15.46
C ARG A 511 4.69 7.82 14.00
N PHE A 512 5.48 8.41 13.13
CA PHE A 512 5.24 8.40 11.68
C PHE A 512 6.54 8.66 10.93
N VAL A 513 6.53 8.42 9.62
CA VAL A 513 7.65 8.72 8.72
C VAL A 513 7.33 9.92 7.84
N VAL A 514 8.36 10.72 7.56
CA VAL A 514 8.35 11.79 6.56
C VAL A 514 9.50 11.57 5.58
N THR A 515 9.23 11.78 4.30
CA THR A 515 10.22 11.61 3.22
C THR A 515 10.98 12.92 2.99
N ALA A 516 12.28 12.91 3.23
CA ALA A 516 13.19 13.98 2.89
C ALA A 516 13.78 13.81 1.49
N GLU A 517 14.11 14.92 0.84
CA GLU A 517 14.92 14.91 -0.37
C GLU A 517 16.37 14.55 0.00
N LEU A 518 16.84 13.40 -0.46
CA LEU A 518 18.20 12.93 -0.20
C LEU A 518 19.17 13.53 -1.22
N VAL A 519 20.12 14.33 -0.76
CA VAL A 519 21.08 15.08 -1.60
C VAL A 519 22.50 14.65 -1.27
N GLY A 520 23.31 14.38 -2.29
CA GLY A 520 24.71 13.96 -2.12
C GLY A 520 24.88 12.48 -1.76
N ALA A 521 23.82 11.69 -1.79
CA ALA A 521 23.93 10.24 -1.65
C ALA A 521 24.70 9.63 -2.84
N PRO A 522 25.52 8.59 -2.61
CA PRO A 522 26.22 7.89 -3.68
C PRO A 522 25.26 7.32 -4.74
N GLU A 523 25.52 7.58 -6.02
CA GLU A 523 24.65 7.17 -7.13
C GLU A 523 24.48 5.65 -7.24
N ASN A 524 25.48 4.88 -6.83
CA ASN A 524 25.49 3.41 -6.83
C ASN A 524 24.83 2.77 -5.59
N ARG A 525 23.96 3.48 -4.87
CA ARG A 525 23.32 2.98 -3.64
C ARG A 525 22.53 1.70 -3.82
N LYS A 526 21.65 1.65 -4.82
CA LYS A 526 20.88 0.44 -5.12
C LYS A 526 21.81 -0.74 -5.49
N GLU A 527 22.85 -0.47 -6.29
CA GLU A 527 23.83 -1.49 -6.71
C GLU A 527 24.67 -2.04 -5.54
N ARG A 528 25.03 -1.21 -4.57
CA ARG A 528 25.79 -1.64 -3.38
C ARG A 528 24.91 -2.38 -2.38
N LEU A 529 23.67 -1.92 -2.16
CA LEU A 529 22.68 -2.64 -1.35
C LEU A 529 22.36 -4.02 -1.94
N LEU A 530 22.31 -4.12 -3.27
CA LEU A 530 22.18 -5.40 -3.93
C LEU A 530 23.31 -6.36 -3.55
N ARG A 531 24.57 -5.90 -3.59
CA ARG A 531 25.74 -6.74 -3.29
C ARG A 531 25.71 -7.24 -1.85
N SER A 532 25.33 -6.40 -0.88
CA SER A 532 25.26 -6.82 0.53
C SER A 532 24.20 -7.91 0.77
N LEU A 533 23.17 -7.99 -0.08
CA LEU A 533 22.15 -9.05 -0.04
C LEU A 533 22.59 -10.35 -0.76
N LEU A 534 23.46 -10.22 -1.77
CA LEU A 534 24.06 -11.32 -2.53
C LEU A 534 25.27 -11.92 -1.78
N LYS A 535 24.98 -12.60 -0.67
CA LYS A 535 25.98 -13.14 0.28
C LYS A 535 26.77 -14.35 -0.22
N ASP A 536 26.34 -14.99 -1.31
CA ASP A 536 26.92 -16.23 -1.83
C ASP A 536 26.64 -16.43 -3.33
N ARG A 537 27.41 -17.33 -3.96
CA ARG A 537 27.30 -17.66 -5.39
C ARG A 537 25.93 -18.22 -5.78
N ARG A 538 25.26 -18.95 -4.88
CA ARG A 538 23.94 -19.55 -5.15
C ARG A 538 22.90 -18.45 -5.31
N ARG A 539 22.93 -17.41 -4.47
CA ARG A 539 22.05 -16.23 -4.58
C ARG A 539 22.29 -15.45 -5.86
N VAL A 540 23.54 -15.33 -6.31
CA VAL A 540 23.88 -14.68 -7.59
C VAL A 540 23.30 -15.47 -8.76
N LEU A 541 23.52 -16.78 -8.79
CA LEU A 541 22.96 -17.64 -9.84
C LEU A 541 21.44 -17.59 -9.85
N ARG A 542 20.80 -17.66 -8.68
CA ARG A 542 19.35 -17.52 -8.53
C ARG A 542 18.87 -16.19 -9.09
N LEU A 543 19.50 -15.07 -8.72
CA LEU A 543 19.14 -13.76 -9.25
C LEU A 543 19.29 -13.68 -10.77
N LEU A 544 20.38 -14.23 -11.35
CA LEU A 544 20.58 -14.28 -12.80
C LEU A 544 19.45 -15.05 -13.48
N LEU A 545 19.05 -16.20 -12.94
CA LEU A 545 17.92 -16.97 -13.46
C LEU A 545 16.61 -16.14 -13.39
N LEU A 546 16.35 -15.47 -12.26
CA LEU A 546 15.15 -14.63 -12.10
C LEU A 546 15.12 -13.43 -13.07
N ILE A 547 16.27 -12.87 -13.43
CA ILE A 547 16.40 -11.81 -14.43
C ILE A 547 16.10 -12.35 -15.83
N LEU A 548 16.59 -13.54 -16.17
CA LEU A 548 16.53 -14.12 -17.50
C LEU A 548 15.19 -14.80 -17.81
N MET A 549 14.53 -15.39 -16.82
CA MET A 549 13.32 -16.18 -17.05
C MET A 549 12.13 -15.34 -17.53
N ASP A 550 11.24 -15.99 -18.30
CA ASP A 550 10.08 -15.35 -18.89
C ASP A 550 8.90 -15.15 -17.94
N GLU A 551 8.13 -14.12 -18.24
CA GLU A 551 6.89 -13.74 -17.57
C GLU A 551 5.83 -14.79 -17.91
N GLY A 552 5.80 -15.89 -17.15
CA GLY A 552 4.90 -17.04 -17.37
C GLY A 552 5.56 -18.42 -17.38
N ALA A 553 6.88 -18.51 -17.19
CA ALA A 553 7.52 -19.78 -16.83
C ALA A 553 7.22 -20.10 -15.35
N ASP A 554 7.10 -21.38 -14.98
CA ASP A 554 6.97 -21.79 -13.58
C ASP A 554 8.34 -21.64 -12.88
N VAL A 555 8.66 -20.39 -12.56
CA VAL A 555 9.98 -19.96 -12.07
C VAL A 555 10.27 -20.59 -10.71
N LEU A 556 9.25 -20.75 -9.87
CA LEU A 556 9.41 -21.35 -8.55
C LEU A 556 9.48 -22.86 -8.59
N ALA A 557 8.73 -23.56 -9.45
CA ALA A 557 8.98 -25.00 -9.64
C ALA A 557 10.42 -25.27 -10.11
N PHE A 558 10.96 -24.40 -10.96
CA PHE A 558 12.34 -24.50 -11.42
C PHE A 558 13.35 -24.18 -10.30
N VAL A 559 13.08 -23.14 -9.50
CA VAL A 559 13.94 -22.73 -8.36
C VAL A 559 13.84 -23.70 -7.18
N ASP A 560 12.67 -24.27 -6.90
CA ASP A 560 12.46 -25.30 -5.86
C ASP A 560 13.07 -26.63 -6.29
N SER A 561 13.00 -26.99 -7.58
CA SER A 561 13.75 -28.14 -8.11
C SER A 561 15.27 -27.96 -7.99
N ALA A 562 15.76 -26.71 -8.01
CA ALA A 562 17.16 -26.38 -7.75
C ALA A 562 17.50 -26.29 -6.25
N ASN A 563 16.50 -26.17 -5.36
CA ASN A 563 16.68 -26.09 -3.90
C ASN A 563 16.50 -27.45 -3.19
N GLN A 564 15.80 -28.43 -3.77
CA GLN A 564 15.58 -29.73 -3.16
C GLN A 564 16.79 -30.67 -3.34
N ASP A 565 17.61 -30.79 -2.30
CA ASP A 565 18.49 -31.94 -2.08
C ASP A 565 17.65 -33.09 -1.49
N SER A 566 17.08 -33.97 -2.33
CA SER A 566 16.76 -35.36 -1.93
C SER A 566 16.45 -36.26 -3.13
N SER A 567 17.41 -37.13 -3.46
CA SER A 567 17.33 -38.55 -3.90
C SER A 567 16.15 -39.13 -4.71
N VAL A 568 15.25 -38.35 -5.32
CA VAL A 568 14.15 -38.86 -6.17
C VAL A 568 14.13 -38.19 -7.57
N ALA A 569 15.19 -37.46 -7.92
CA ALA A 569 15.36 -36.78 -9.20
C ALA A 569 16.36 -37.46 -10.15
N GLU A 570 16.57 -38.78 -10.06
CA GLU A 570 17.38 -39.51 -11.07
C GLU A 570 16.65 -39.72 -12.42
N GLY A 571 15.40 -39.26 -12.56
CA GLY A 571 14.53 -39.70 -13.65
C GLY A 571 14.41 -38.79 -14.88
N PHE A 572 14.46 -37.45 -14.76
CA PHE A 572 14.00 -36.59 -15.89
C PHE A 572 14.80 -35.31 -16.19
N PHE A 573 15.61 -34.76 -15.27
CA PHE A 573 16.52 -33.63 -15.56
C PHE A 573 17.76 -33.64 -14.63
N GLY A 574 18.52 -34.73 -14.64
CA GLY A 574 19.83 -34.79 -13.98
C GLY A 574 20.87 -33.98 -14.77
N GLY A 575 20.95 -32.67 -14.54
CA GLY A 575 21.90 -31.81 -15.24
C GLY A 575 22.03 -30.41 -14.63
N TRP A 576 23.15 -30.20 -13.94
CA TRP A 576 23.86 -28.97 -13.57
C TRP A 576 23.11 -27.60 -13.63
N PRO A 577 23.23 -26.74 -12.57
CA PRO A 577 22.72 -25.36 -12.57
C PRO A 577 23.20 -24.47 -13.74
N GLU A 578 24.31 -24.82 -14.36
CA GLU A 578 24.90 -24.13 -15.52
C GLU A 578 24.14 -24.41 -16.83
N ALA A 579 23.56 -25.61 -16.99
CA ALA A 579 22.72 -25.95 -18.14
C ALA A 579 21.42 -25.15 -18.14
N ALA A 580 20.82 -25.00 -16.96
CA ALA A 580 19.68 -24.13 -16.70
C ALA A 580 19.96 -22.66 -17.07
N LEU A 581 21.12 -22.13 -16.66
CA LEU A 581 21.53 -20.77 -16.98
C LEU A 581 21.77 -20.58 -18.48
N LEU A 582 22.45 -21.52 -19.14
CA LEU A 582 22.65 -21.48 -20.59
C LEU A 582 21.30 -21.50 -21.34
N GLU A 583 20.38 -22.37 -20.95
CA GLU A 583 19.05 -22.42 -21.54
C GLU A 583 18.30 -21.09 -21.36
N ALA A 584 18.28 -20.55 -20.14
CA ALA A 584 17.65 -19.27 -19.85
C ALA A 584 18.25 -18.12 -20.66
N LEU A 585 19.58 -18.09 -20.83
CA LEU A 585 20.31 -17.13 -21.66
C LEU A 585 19.92 -17.23 -23.15
N LEU A 586 19.86 -18.45 -23.70
CA LEU A 586 19.49 -18.68 -25.10
C LEU A 586 18.02 -18.35 -25.37
N GLN A 587 17.12 -18.75 -24.47
CA GLN A 587 15.70 -18.40 -24.55
C GLN A 587 15.51 -16.88 -24.47
N SER A 588 16.18 -16.21 -23.53
CA SER A 588 16.16 -14.74 -23.40
C SER A 588 16.68 -14.06 -24.66
N LEU A 589 17.80 -14.51 -25.21
CA LEU A 589 18.38 -13.95 -26.42
C LEU A 589 17.40 -14.01 -27.62
N SER A 590 16.59 -15.06 -27.69
CA SER A 590 15.59 -15.27 -28.73
C SER A 590 14.31 -14.48 -28.51
N ARG A 591 13.75 -14.52 -27.29
CA ARG A 591 12.39 -14.00 -26.99
C ARG A 591 12.38 -12.60 -26.39
N ASN A 592 13.31 -12.30 -25.50
CA ASN A 592 13.40 -11.01 -24.82
C ASN A 592 14.87 -10.61 -24.58
N PRO A 593 15.57 -10.14 -25.62
CA PRO A 593 17.02 -9.95 -25.57
C PRO A 593 17.43 -8.77 -24.67
N ASN A 594 16.49 -7.95 -24.19
CA ASN A 594 16.74 -6.90 -23.21
C ASN A 594 17.07 -7.47 -21.82
N ARG A 595 16.55 -8.65 -21.47
CA ARG A 595 16.92 -9.34 -20.21
C ARG A 595 18.38 -9.75 -20.17
N VAL A 596 18.94 -10.11 -21.33
CA VAL A 596 20.38 -10.35 -21.46
C VAL A 596 21.15 -9.06 -21.17
N ASP A 597 20.64 -7.89 -21.57
CA ASP A 597 21.29 -6.60 -21.23
C ASP A 597 21.19 -6.26 -19.72
N GLU A 598 20.14 -6.72 -19.03
CA GLU A 598 19.99 -6.57 -17.58
C GLU A 598 20.95 -7.51 -16.82
N ALA A 599 21.03 -8.77 -17.22
CA ALA A 599 22.01 -9.71 -16.71
C ALA A 599 23.45 -9.20 -16.95
N ALA A 600 23.71 -8.59 -18.12
CA ALA A 600 25.02 -7.98 -18.42
C ALA A 600 25.38 -6.87 -17.44
N ARG A 601 24.41 -6.01 -17.08
CA ARG A 601 24.61 -4.95 -16.10
C ARG A 601 24.92 -5.52 -14.72
N LEU A 602 24.17 -6.54 -14.27
CA LEU A 602 24.45 -7.23 -13.01
C LEU A 602 25.86 -7.85 -12.97
N ILE A 603 26.24 -8.60 -14.02
CA ILE A 603 27.55 -9.24 -14.10
C ILE A 603 28.66 -8.18 -14.10
N ALA A 604 28.53 -7.14 -14.92
CA ALA A 604 29.50 -6.05 -14.97
C ALA A 604 29.63 -5.33 -13.62
N ASP A 605 28.52 -5.15 -12.90
CA ASP A 605 28.54 -4.57 -11.56
C ASP A 605 29.30 -5.45 -10.59
N LEU A 606 29.00 -6.75 -10.52
CA LEU A 606 29.70 -7.70 -9.64
C LEU A 606 31.20 -7.76 -9.97
N GLN A 607 31.59 -7.65 -11.24
CA GLN A 607 32.99 -7.64 -11.67
C GLN A 607 33.78 -6.38 -11.24
N LYS A 608 33.13 -5.31 -10.75
CA LYS A 608 33.81 -4.08 -10.30
C LYS A 608 34.66 -4.28 -9.03
N THR A 609 34.42 -5.32 -8.23
CA THR A 609 35.16 -5.60 -6.98
C THR A 609 35.65 -7.05 -6.93
N GLU A 610 36.76 -7.33 -6.25
CA GLU A 610 37.29 -8.70 -6.12
C GLU A 610 36.33 -9.62 -5.35
N GLU A 611 35.67 -9.10 -4.30
CA GLU A 611 34.63 -9.82 -3.58
C GLU A 611 33.45 -10.18 -4.50
N GLY A 612 33.01 -9.23 -5.34
CA GLY A 612 31.91 -9.45 -6.29
C GLY A 612 32.25 -10.45 -7.38
N LYS A 613 33.50 -10.45 -7.88
CA LYS A 613 34.00 -11.49 -8.80
C LYS A 613 33.96 -12.87 -8.15
N GLY A 614 34.32 -12.97 -6.86
CA GLY A 614 34.27 -14.22 -6.11
C GLY A 614 32.86 -14.82 -5.98
N LEU A 615 31.82 -13.98 -6.11
CA LEU A 615 30.41 -14.38 -6.06
C LEU A 615 29.85 -14.86 -7.40
N LEU A 616 30.55 -14.69 -8.52
CA LEU A 616 30.10 -15.22 -9.80
C LEU A 616 30.24 -16.76 -9.83
N PRO A 617 29.31 -17.49 -10.48
CA PRO A 617 29.44 -18.93 -10.69
C PRO A 617 30.72 -19.26 -11.46
N ASP A 618 31.37 -20.36 -11.08
CA ASP A 618 32.53 -20.87 -11.83
C ASP A 618 32.07 -21.26 -13.25
N GLY A 619 32.92 -21.04 -14.27
CA GLY A 619 32.58 -21.37 -15.66
C GLY A 619 31.57 -20.44 -16.34
N LEU A 620 31.04 -19.41 -15.66
CA LEU A 620 30.07 -18.46 -16.24
C LEU A 620 30.57 -17.84 -17.56
N ASP A 621 31.86 -17.48 -17.63
CA ASP A 621 32.43 -16.81 -18.80
C ASP A 621 32.36 -17.68 -20.06
N GLU A 622 32.41 -19.01 -19.92
CA GLU A 622 32.35 -19.96 -21.05
C GLU A 622 31.00 -19.92 -21.77
N ILE A 623 29.92 -19.67 -21.03
CA ILE A 623 28.55 -19.56 -21.57
C ILE A 623 28.13 -18.11 -21.84
N TRP A 624 28.59 -17.16 -21.01
CA TRP A 624 28.19 -15.76 -21.09
C TRP A 624 28.81 -15.05 -22.28
N GLU A 625 30.11 -15.21 -22.53
CA GLU A 625 30.78 -14.48 -23.61
C GLU A 625 30.19 -14.76 -25.01
N PRO A 626 29.94 -16.03 -25.41
CA PRO A 626 29.37 -16.33 -26.71
C PRO A 626 27.96 -15.72 -26.90
N VAL A 627 27.10 -15.84 -25.88
CA VAL A 627 25.73 -15.30 -25.89
C VAL A 627 25.77 -13.77 -25.95
N TRP A 628 26.62 -13.13 -25.14
CA TRP A 628 26.74 -11.68 -25.12
C TRP A 628 27.29 -11.12 -26.44
N ARG A 629 28.25 -11.82 -27.05
CA ARG A 629 28.77 -11.48 -28.39
C ARG A 629 27.67 -11.56 -29.45
N ALA A 630 26.83 -12.60 -29.41
CA ALA A 630 25.67 -12.73 -30.28
C ALA A 630 24.65 -11.59 -30.07
N ARG A 631 24.32 -11.26 -28.80
CA ARG A 631 23.43 -10.13 -28.48
C ARG A 631 23.95 -8.80 -29.04
N ARG A 632 25.24 -8.51 -28.88
CA ARG A 632 25.87 -7.29 -29.40
C ARG A 632 25.88 -7.23 -30.93
N ALA A 633 25.94 -8.38 -31.61
CA ALA A 633 25.86 -8.44 -33.07
C ALA A 633 24.44 -8.12 -33.58
N VAL A 634 23.38 -8.51 -32.85
CA VAL A 634 21.98 -8.23 -33.19
C VAL A 634 21.57 -6.77 -32.92
N LYS A 635 22.29 -6.05 -32.05
CA LYS A 635 22.07 -4.61 -31.77
C LYS A 635 22.68 -3.67 -32.85
N ARG A 636 23.56 -4.18 -33.70
CA ARG A 636 24.16 -3.45 -34.82
C ARG A 636 23.32 -3.67 -36.07
#